data_AF-A0A518DR35-F1
#
_entry.id   AF-A0A518DR35-F1
#
_cell.length_a   1.000
_cell.length_b   1.000
_cell.length_c   1.000
_cell.angle_alpha   90.00
_cell.angle_beta   90.00
_cell.angle_gamma   90.00
#
_symmetry.space_group_name_H-M   'P 1'
#
loop_
_entity.id
_entity.type
_entity.pdbx_description
1 polymer ?
#
loop_
_entity_poly.entity_id
_entity_poly.type
_entity_poly.pdbx_seq_one_letter_code
_entity_poly.pdbx_strand_id
1 'polypeptide(L)'
;MASPVPPPHSLHLAFLMRYLKLLSLSIACFLLAGAVAQAAAPAAEETPQQAAFNAIRGLYTDQLTSRDGDVTFLRFSKPIVTDEHLQQLHAFPKLNYLAILSPLVTDAGLEPLRDLPELDTLLLSESGITDAGLEQLASLQKLERLYLANTQITDAGLKKLAALPQLKTLSLEHTAITDAGLAELKALPQLETLLLSHTQITDAGLSHLAALPQLKLLFLSGTAVTGGDGEWLRPLEKLEHLGLTKTAINDASLARLAAPVTLKELLLYGNDLSPAAVAQLRQRLPKTGVHTGEQAATLQSTAPSPANDSDAPPAPAISTLQPPIETRLAGNEIPDFQRHVVPLLGRLGCNGRACHGSFQGQGGFRLSMFGYDFDMDHENLSLRLDLDHPADSLILHKPTSADDHGGGLRLPPGGWEQQLLARWIAGGAPNRPATAPQFERLEITPGELLFQQPGDTVQLQAIAVWSDGSRENVTALTRFQTNDEAVAVVSPAGLVRSVGPGDTHIISFYDNGIIGTPALLPFSQLTGDKFPQVPTPTRIDELVVAKLAKLGVPPSDLSTDEEFLRRVSIDMIGTLPTPAEIAAFVADTSPDKRARKIDELLERPEYVTWWTTRLCDLTGANAGYLGGTEMASVVAAQWREWLTGRVRDNDGWDKIVAGIVLASSRGEQPYPEYIAEQSTFTDKKDPIDYAASQQMPHYWYRSNQGQPAEKALAFGYTFLGVRLECAQCHKHPFDQWSQNDFEQFTEVFSRIKSGVAPESVGYQNYLKEMLGVPDKLNTAATRRGTYLRIAAEGRPIPWNEVYIAAPGPKPQPGKLLGDVEVDLNQYADPRQPLMEWLLNEPNHYFAKAFVNRIWASYFNVGVIHPADDLNLANPPSNKPLLDWLTADFIEHGYDMKRLHRTIANSRTYQLSWRHNATNQNDERNFSRAVIRRLPAEVAVDALQQATAADLSPEKLLAGMAKRTIGLDPRSYQARTLDYSLQIFGKPLRTTNCDCERQGDPTLLQSLYVRNDSDLVKLFDRPDGWLAEQSRQFPAAGAKAAKSDGDQSKQDDAQVVSDEVLEDAIAQAYLRTVSRQPTSQELTDCREFLRASTSPAEGLRDVLWALLNTQEFITNH
;
A
#
# COMPACT_ATOMS: atom_id res chain seq x y z
N MET A 1 24.81 27.10 -70.79
CA MET A 1 23.79 28.13 -71.07
C MET A 1 23.76 29.09 -69.89
N ALA A 2 23.68 30.37 -70.24
CA ALA A 2 23.80 31.61 -69.47
C ALA A 2 23.29 31.64 -68.01
N SER A 3 24.16 32.14 -67.11
CA SER A 3 24.10 33.34 -66.24
C SER A 3 22.80 33.72 -65.48
N PRO A 4 22.85 34.63 -64.48
CA PRO A 4 23.74 34.73 -63.30
C PRO A 4 22.96 35.09 -62.00
N VAL A 5 23.68 35.12 -60.87
CA VAL A 5 23.26 35.62 -59.54
C VAL A 5 22.87 37.12 -59.55
N PRO A 6 21.89 37.58 -58.75
CA PRO A 6 21.83 38.94 -58.21
C PRO A 6 21.93 39.00 -56.66
N PRO A 7 22.28 40.16 -56.08
CA PRO A 7 22.94 40.28 -54.76
C PRO A 7 21.97 40.49 -53.57
N PRO A 8 22.48 40.43 -52.31
CA PRO A 8 21.66 40.30 -51.11
C PRO A 8 21.39 41.66 -50.44
N HIS A 9 20.45 42.47 -50.92
CA HIS A 9 20.07 43.71 -50.19
C HIS A 9 18.61 44.15 -50.41
N SER A 10 17.63 43.29 -50.09
CA SER A 10 16.22 43.75 -50.03
C SER A 10 15.28 42.99 -49.10
N LEU A 11 15.74 41.94 -48.40
CA LEU A 11 14.90 41.20 -47.43
C LEU A 11 15.04 41.68 -45.96
N HIS A 12 16.00 42.55 -45.64
CA HIS A 12 16.22 43.02 -44.27
C HIS A 12 15.40 44.25 -43.85
N LEU A 13 14.88 45.06 -44.77
CA LEU A 13 14.18 46.30 -44.40
C LEU A 13 12.71 46.08 -43.98
N ALA A 14 12.05 45.04 -44.47
CA ALA A 14 10.65 44.75 -44.14
C ALA A 14 10.47 44.08 -42.76
N PHE A 15 11.49 43.40 -42.25
CA PHE A 15 11.46 42.74 -40.94
C PHE A 15 11.85 43.70 -39.79
N LEU A 16 12.77 44.66 -40.05
CA LEU A 16 13.25 45.61 -39.05
C LEU A 16 12.17 46.63 -38.62
N MET A 17 11.31 47.07 -39.54
CA MET A 17 10.26 48.06 -39.24
C MET A 17 9.10 47.52 -38.38
N ARG A 18 8.91 46.19 -38.30
CA ARG A 18 7.91 45.58 -37.39
C ARG A 18 8.43 45.38 -35.97
N TYR A 19 9.73 45.22 -35.79
CA TYR A 19 10.36 45.02 -34.47
C TYR A 19 10.54 46.33 -33.68
N LEU A 20 10.83 47.45 -34.37
CA LEU A 20 11.05 48.76 -33.76
C LEU A 20 9.79 49.43 -33.16
N LYS A 21 8.59 49.00 -33.55
CA LYS A 21 7.31 49.49 -32.96
C LYS A 21 6.86 48.72 -31.71
N LEU A 22 7.42 47.53 -31.44
CA LEU A 22 7.09 46.73 -30.25
C LEU A 22 8.08 46.94 -29.10
N LEU A 23 9.33 47.30 -29.41
CA LEU A 23 10.37 47.57 -28.40
C LEU A 23 10.22 48.95 -27.72
N SER A 24 9.62 49.92 -28.40
CA SER A 24 9.46 51.30 -27.90
C SER A 24 8.31 51.49 -26.89
N LEU A 25 7.36 50.56 -26.78
CA LEU A 25 6.30 50.60 -25.76
C LEU A 25 6.71 49.91 -24.44
N SER A 26 7.72 49.05 -24.47
CA SER A 26 8.14 48.25 -23.31
C SER A 26 9.11 49.00 -22.40
N ILE A 27 9.78 50.04 -22.91
CA ILE A 27 10.83 50.79 -22.20
C ILE A 27 10.25 52.02 -21.44
N ALA A 28 9.04 52.48 -21.78
CA ALA A 28 8.45 53.68 -21.17
C ALA A 28 7.77 53.47 -19.80
N CYS A 29 7.44 52.24 -19.39
CA CYS A 29 6.74 51.99 -18.12
C CYS A 29 7.62 51.38 -17.02
N PHE A 30 8.90 51.11 -17.30
CA PHE A 30 9.83 50.50 -16.34
C PHE A 30 10.70 51.50 -15.56
N LEU A 31 10.51 52.83 -15.70
CA LEU A 31 11.46 53.81 -15.14
C LEU A 31 10.94 54.89 -14.17
N LEU A 32 9.69 54.85 -13.69
CA LEU A 32 9.21 55.80 -12.66
C LEU A 32 8.08 55.11 -11.86
N ALA A 33 8.15 54.76 -10.58
CA ALA A 33 9.13 55.01 -9.54
C ALA A 33 8.92 53.93 -8.45
N GLY A 34 10.01 53.26 -8.06
CA GLY A 34 10.12 52.67 -6.74
C GLY A 34 10.49 53.75 -5.72
N ALA A 35 10.01 53.53 -4.49
CA ALA A 35 10.24 54.22 -3.19
C ALA A 35 8.88 54.66 -2.62
N VAL A 36 8.40 54.19 -1.45
CA VAL A 36 8.96 54.42 -0.11
C VAL A 36 8.25 53.52 0.93
N ALA A 37 9.02 53.08 1.93
CA ALA A 37 8.68 52.75 3.32
C ALA A 37 7.89 51.48 3.69
N GLN A 38 8.64 50.62 4.36
CA GLN A 38 8.28 49.68 5.40
C GLN A 38 7.70 50.39 6.64
N ALA A 39 6.58 49.88 7.16
CA ALA A 39 6.13 50.13 8.53
C ALA A 39 5.45 48.86 9.06
N ALA A 40 5.99 48.32 10.15
CA ALA A 40 5.47 47.15 10.86
C ALA A 40 4.07 47.44 11.42
N ALA A 41 3.11 46.54 11.16
CA ALA A 41 1.80 46.54 11.81
C ALA A 41 1.91 45.75 13.14
N PRO A 42 1.23 46.18 14.22
CA PRO A 42 1.34 45.56 15.53
C PRO A 42 0.64 44.19 15.54
N ALA A 43 1.19 43.25 16.32
CA ALA A 43 0.59 41.95 16.57
C ALA A 43 -0.85 42.12 17.08
N ALA A 44 -1.81 41.45 16.44
CA ALA A 44 -3.18 41.37 16.95
C ALA A 44 -3.16 40.65 18.30
N GLU A 45 -3.80 41.24 19.31
CA GLU A 45 -3.95 40.61 20.63
C GLU A 45 -4.70 39.28 20.50
N GLU A 46 -4.10 38.22 21.04
CA GLU A 46 -4.61 36.86 21.03
C GLU A 46 -5.89 36.75 21.88
N THR A 47 -6.94 36.13 21.35
CA THR A 47 -8.19 35.94 22.10
C THR A 47 -8.01 34.87 23.20
N PRO A 48 -8.75 34.94 24.32
CA PRO A 48 -8.62 33.95 25.40
C PRO A 48 -8.81 32.50 24.94
N GLN A 49 -9.70 32.25 23.97
CA GLN A 49 -9.95 30.92 23.41
C GLN A 49 -8.78 30.43 22.53
N GLN A 50 -8.12 31.34 21.82
CA GLN A 50 -6.92 31.05 21.04
C GLN A 50 -5.72 30.72 21.95
N ALA A 51 -5.55 31.48 23.04
CA ALA A 51 -4.52 31.23 24.05
C ALA A 51 -4.72 29.87 24.74
N ALA A 52 -5.97 29.56 25.12
CA ALA A 52 -6.34 28.27 25.70
C ALA A 52 -6.05 27.10 24.74
N PHE A 53 -6.34 27.25 23.44
CA PHE A 53 -6.02 26.24 22.43
C PHE A 53 -4.52 26.02 22.28
N ASN A 54 -3.74 27.09 22.26
CA ASN A 54 -2.29 27.00 22.16
C ASN A 54 -1.69 26.26 23.36
N ALA A 55 -2.24 26.46 24.56
CA ALA A 55 -1.80 25.78 25.78
C ALA A 55 -2.05 24.26 25.77
N ILE A 56 -3.07 23.78 25.03
CA ILE A 56 -3.39 22.34 24.93
C ILE A 56 -3.02 21.72 23.57
N ARG A 57 -2.28 22.44 22.72
CA ARG A 57 -1.95 22.02 21.36
C ARG A 57 -1.12 20.72 21.36
N GLY A 58 -1.61 19.72 20.62
CA GLY A 58 -0.95 18.42 20.53
C GLY A 58 -1.26 17.49 21.71
N LEU A 59 -2.16 17.84 22.62
CA LEU A 59 -2.64 16.95 23.70
C LEU A 59 -4.00 16.32 23.39
N TYR A 60 -4.84 16.99 22.59
CA TYR A 60 -6.09 16.46 22.06
C TYR A 60 -5.83 15.77 20.70
N THR A 61 -6.67 14.79 20.36
CA THR A 61 -6.61 14.02 19.10
C THR A 61 -7.62 14.51 18.07
N ASP A 62 -8.73 15.12 18.50
CA ASP A 62 -9.80 15.64 17.64
C ASP A 62 -10.47 16.89 18.26
N GLN A 63 -10.94 17.82 17.42
CA GLN A 63 -11.76 18.98 17.83
C GLN A 63 -12.81 19.34 16.78
N LEU A 64 -13.92 19.97 17.18
CA LEU A 64 -14.86 20.65 16.27
C LEU A 64 -15.25 22.03 16.84
N THR A 65 -15.52 22.98 15.95
CA THR A 65 -16.00 24.33 16.28
C THR A 65 -17.34 24.60 15.60
N SER A 66 -18.19 25.39 16.24
CA SER A 66 -19.44 25.90 15.69
C SER A 66 -19.19 26.90 14.56
N ARG A 67 -20.26 27.26 13.86
CA ARG A 67 -20.24 28.27 12.78
C ARG A 67 -19.83 29.66 13.26
N ASP A 68 -20.00 29.95 14.55
CA ASP A 68 -19.63 31.22 15.20
C ASP A 68 -18.20 31.18 15.78
N GLY A 69 -17.47 30.07 15.61
CA GLY A 69 -16.08 29.89 16.03
C GLY A 69 -15.89 29.26 17.41
N ASP A 70 -16.98 28.96 18.13
CA ASP A 70 -16.90 28.36 19.47
C ASP A 70 -16.58 26.85 19.40
N VAL A 71 -15.70 26.34 20.25
CA VAL A 71 -15.42 24.89 20.33
C VAL A 71 -16.64 24.13 20.87
N THR A 72 -17.09 23.12 20.13
CA THR A 72 -18.23 22.27 20.50
C THR A 72 -17.85 20.82 20.79
N PHE A 73 -16.76 20.32 20.21
CA PHE A 73 -16.26 18.96 20.44
C PHE A 73 -14.76 18.98 20.76
N LEU A 74 -14.33 18.18 21.74
CA LEU A 74 -12.92 18.03 22.07
C LEU A 74 -12.62 16.62 22.62
N ARG A 75 -11.54 15.98 22.13
CA ARG A 75 -11.12 14.63 22.55
C ARG A 75 -9.66 14.58 22.94
N PHE A 76 -9.38 14.16 24.16
CA PHE A 76 -8.06 13.89 24.72
C PHE A 76 -7.84 12.38 24.84
N SER A 77 -7.19 11.77 23.84
CA SER A 77 -6.90 10.32 23.83
C SER A 77 -5.41 9.98 23.98
N LYS A 78 -4.58 10.95 24.38
CA LYS A 78 -3.16 10.71 24.67
C LYS A 78 -2.99 10.38 26.16
N PRO A 79 -2.21 9.35 26.54
CA PRO A 79 -2.03 8.96 27.95
C PRO A 79 -1.23 9.97 28.79
N ILE A 80 -0.74 11.05 28.17
CA ILE A 80 0.06 12.10 28.81
C ILE A 80 -0.77 13.29 29.32
N VAL A 81 -2.11 13.25 29.17
CA VAL A 81 -2.99 14.35 29.60
C VAL A 81 -3.19 14.30 31.12
N THR A 82 -3.07 15.45 31.79
CA THR A 82 -3.07 15.60 33.27
C THR A 82 -4.09 16.67 33.67
N ASP A 83 -4.36 16.81 34.98
CA ASP A 83 -5.30 17.80 35.52
C ASP A 83 -4.97 19.25 35.15
N GLU A 84 -3.68 19.59 35.06
CA GLU A 84 -3.22 20.94 34.70
C GLU A 84 -3.63 21.33 33.28
N HIS A 85 -3.59 20.38 32.34
CA HIS A 85 -4.00 20.61 30.97
C HIS A 85 -5.51 20.90 30.84
N LEU A 86 -6.33 20.34 31.74
CA LEU A 86 -7.79 20.52 31.71
C LEU A 86 -8.25 21.89 32.23
N GLN A 87 -7.38 22.65 32.92
CA GLN A 87 -7.71 24.01 33.37
C GLN A 87 -8.04 24.98 32.21
N GLN A 88 -7.61 24.65 30.99
CA GLN A 88 -7.90 25.47 29.82
C GLN A 88 -9.35 25.35 29.34
N LEU A 89 -10.11 24.37 29.84
CA LEU A 89 -11.47 24.09 29.37
C LEU A 89 -12.47 25.23 29.64
N HIS A 90 -12.24 26.07 30.65
CA HIS A 90 -13.08 27.25 30.92
C HIS A 90 -13.24 28.18 29.71
N ALA A 91 -12.29 28.16 28.77
CA ALA A 91 -12.34 28.97 27.55
C ALA A 91 -13.29 28.41 26.47
N PHE A 92 -13.93 27.26 26.69
CA PHE A 92 -14.80 26.58 25.71
C PHE A 92 -16.25 26.42 26.20
N PRO A 93 -16.98 27.50 26.54
CA PRO A 93 -18.28 27.41 27.20
C PRO A 93 -19.42 26.81 26.34
N LYS A 94 -19.17 26.57 25.04
CA LYS A 94 -20.11 25.93 24.11
C LYS A 94 -19.81 24.46 23.86
N LEU A 95 -18.87 23.87 24.60
CA LEU A 95 -18.50 22.48 24.44
C LEU A 95 -19.69 21.58 24.78
N ASN A 96 -20.12 20.76 23.81
CA ASN A 96 -21.22 19.80 23.96
C ASN A 96 -20.73 18.35 24.04
N TYR A 97 -19.53 18.05 23.53
CA TYR A 97 -18.90 16.73 23.61
C TYR A 97 -17.46 16.84 24.12
N LEU A 98 -17.14 16.13 25.19
CA LEU A 98 -15.80 16.04 25.77
C LEU A 98 -15.42 14.58 26.02
N ALA A 99 -14.27 14.17 25.54
CA ALA A 99 -13.68 12.87 25.87
C ALA A 99 -12.29 13.02 26.47
N ILE A 100 -12.05 12.38 27.61
CA ILE A 100 -10.78 12.36 28.34
C ILE A 100 -10.46 10.91 28.68
N LEU A 101 -9.50 10.34 27.96
CA LEU A 101 -9.05 8.96 28.10
C LEU A 101 -7.58 8.98 28.53
N SER A 102 -7.33 9.27 29.81
CA SER A 102 -5.99 9.34 30.38
C SER A 102 -5.98 8.92 31.86
N PRO A 103 -5.11 7.98 32.26
CA PRO A 103 -5.03 7.52 33.65
C PRO A 103 -4.41 8.57 34.58
N LEU A 104 -3.79 9.62 34.04
CA LEU A 104 -3.16 10.69 34.81
C LEU A 104 -4.13 11.83 35.20
N VAL A 105 -5.40 11.75 34.79
CA VAL A 105 -6.44 12.70 35.18
C VAL A 105 -7.13 12.21 36.45
N THR A 106 -7.20 13.06 37.47
CA THR A 106 -7.81 12.80 38.78
C THR A 106 -9.01 13.71 39.02
N ASP A 107 -9.66 13.59 40.19
CA ASP A 107 -10.83 14.40 40.55
C ASP A 107 -10.60 15.92 40.42
N ALA A 108 -9.35 16.37 40.59
CA ALA A 108 -8.99 17.78 40.45
C ALA A 108 -9.13 18.28 39.00
N GLY A 109 -8.86 17.42 38.01
CA GLY A 109 -9.01 17.75 36.58
C GLY A 109 -10.46 17.97 36.14
N LEU A 110 -11.45 17.61 36.95
CA LEU A 110 -12.87 17.81 36.65
C LEU A 110 -13.42 19.16 37.13
N GLU A 111 -12.69 19.92 37.94
CA GLU A 111 -13.13 21.24 38.41
C GLU A 111 -13.56 22.18 37.25
N PRO A 112 -12.82 22.26 36.12
CA PRO A 112 -13.17 23.16 35.02
C PRO A 112 -14.48 22.86 34.31
N LEU A 113 -14.96 21.62 34.42
CA LEU A 113 -16.18 21.18 33.73
C LEU A 113 -17.42 21.88 34.28
N ARG A 114 -17.34 22.46 35.48
CA ARG A 114 -18.45 23.20 36.10
C ARG A 114 -18.97 24.34 35.23
N ASP A 115 -18.10 24.90 34.39
CA ASP A 115 -18.37 26.04 33.51
C ASP A 115 -18.72 25.64 32.07
N LEU A 116 -19.06 24.37 31.83
CA LEU A 116 -19.44 23.83 30.51
C LEU A 116 -20.93 23.46 30.45
N PRO A 117 -21.86 24.44 30.51
CA PRO A 117 -23.29 24.18 30.66
C PRO A 117 -23.94 23.52 29.43
N GLU A 118 -23.24 23.50 28.30
CA GLU A 118 -23.71 22.92 27.04
C GLU A 118 -23.34 21.44 26.86
N LEU A 119 -22.59 20.85 27.81
CA LEU A 119 -22.09 19.48 27.69
C LEU A 119 -23.24 18.45 27.71
N ASP A 120 -23.41 17.73 26.59
CA ASP A 120 -24.34 16.62 26.46
C ASP A 120 -23.66 15.25 26.57
N THR A 121 -22.35 15.17 26.25
CA THR A 121 -21.57 13.94 26.28
C THR A 121 -20.23 14.11 26.96
N LEU A 122 -19.96 13.23 27.93
CA LEU A 122 -18.73 13.18 28.68
C LEU A 122 -18.19 11.75 28.77
N LEU A 123 -17.00 11.52 28.21
CA LEU A 123 -16.28 10.26 28.34
C LEU A 123 -15.08 10.46 29.28
N LEU A 124 -15.05 9.70 30.38
CA LEU A 124 -13.99 9.70 31.39
C LEU A 124 -13.43 8.28 31.61
N SER A 125 -13.62 7.38 30.64
CA SER A 125 -13.14 6.00 30.78
C SER A 125 -11.62 5.96 30.92
N GLU A 126 -11.11 4.99 31.69
CA GLU A 126 -9.66 4.77 31.92
C GLU A 126 -8.95 5.95 32.61
N SER A 127 -9.67 6.70 33.44
CA SER A 127 -9.14 7.82 34.23
C SER A 127 -9.06 7.53 35.72
N GLY A 128 -8.28 8.33 36.44
CA GLY A 128 -8.08 8.24 37.89
C GLY A 128 -9.22 8.86 38.72
N ILE A 129 -10.44 8.96 38.17
CA ILE A 129 -11.60 9.57 38.83
C ILE A 129 -12.18 8.66 39.92
N THR A 130 -12.53 9.26 41.05
CA THR A 130 -13.17 8.64 42.22
C THR A 130 -14.55 9.26 42.49
N ASP A 131 -15.25 8.76 43.51
CA ASP A 131 -16.58 9.28 43.91
C ASP A 131 -16.58 10.79 44.21
N ALA A 132 -15.46 11.34 44.68
CA ALA A 132 -15.34 12.76 44.98
C ALA A 132 -15.39 13.63 43.71
N GLY A 133 -14.83 13.14 42.59
CA GLY A 133 -14.85 13.83 41.30
C GLY A 133 -16.26 14.01 40.74
N LEU A 134 -17.18 13.07 41.01
CA LEU A 134 -18.55 13.16 40.51
C LEU A 134 -19.36 14.33 41.11
N GLU A 135 -18.95 14.89 42.26
CA GLU A 135 -19.57 16.10 42.80
C GLU A 135 -19.36 17.33 41.88
N GLN A 136 -18.31 17.31 41.06
CA GLN A 136 -17.99 18.38 40.14
C GLN A 136 -18.96 18.43 38.95
N LEU A 137 -19.61 17.31 38.62
CA LEU A 137 -20.50 17.21 37.45
C LEU A 137 -21.90 17.78 37.70
N ALA A 138 -22.25 18.12 38.95
CA ALA A 138 -23.61 18.51 39.32
C ALA A 138 -24.17 19.73 38.55
N SER A 139 -23.34 20.58 37.95
CA SER A 139 -23.79 21.72 37.14
C SER A 139 -24.13 21.37 35.69
N LEU A 140 -23.79 20.17 35.21
CA LEU A 140 -23.97 19.73 33.81
C LEU A 140 -25.41 19.28 33.52
N GLN A 141 -26.37 20.19 33.67
CA GLN A 141 -27.81 19.89 33.61
C GLN A 141 -28.30 19.41 32.22
N LYS A 142 -27.47 19.51 31.18
CA LYS A 142 -27.75 18.99 29.82
C LYS A 142 -27.08 17.65 29.51
N LEU A 143 -26.33 17.07 30.45
CA LEU A 143 -25.57 15.86 30.19
C LEU A 143 -26.52 14.66 29.98
N GLU A 144 -26.45 14.08 28.79
CA GLU A 144 -27.27 12.92 28.40
C GLU A 144 -26.45 11.62 28.39
N ARG A 145 -25.14 11.68 28.17
CA ARG A 145 -24.27 10.51 27.99
C ARG A 145 -23.01 10.62 28.85
N LEU A 146 -22.83 9.67 29.77
CA LEU A 146 -21.69 9.62 30.68
C LEU A 146 -21.03 8.23 30.67
N TYR A 147 -19.73 8.19 30.38
CA TYR A 147 -18.95 6.95 30.35
C TYR A 147 -17.84 6.99 31.40
N LEU A 148 -17.85 6.01 32.31
CA LEU A 148 -16.97 5.90 33.47
C LEU A 148 -16.32 4.51 33.56
N ALA A 149 -16.14 3.83 32.43
CA ALA A 149 -15.57 2.49 32.43
C ALA A 149 -14.12 2.49 32.93
N ASN A 150 -13.72 1.48 33.70
CA ASN A 150 -12.36 1.37 34.27
C ASN A 150 -11.95 2.57 35.14
N THR A 151 -12.85 3.05 36.01
CA THR A 151 -12.58 4.12 36.99
C THR A 151 -12.71 3.62 38.43
N GLN A 152 -12.38 4.45 39.43
CA GLN A 152 -12.45 4.10 40.85
C GLN A 152 -13.79 4.45 41.51
N ILE A 153 -14.87 4.47 40.72
CA ILE A 153 -16.23 4.77 41.20
C ILE A 153 -16.81 3.61 42.01
N THR A 154 -17.48 3.95 43.11
CA THR A 154 -18.19 3.04 44.02
C THR A 154 -19.66 3.48 44.20
N ASP A 155 -20.42 2.75 45.01
CA ASP A 155 -21.83 3.04 45.30
C ASP A 155 -22.06 4.47 45.83
N ALA A 156 -21.08 5.03 46.55
CA ALA A 156 -21.18 6.40 47.07
C ALA A 156 -21.20 7.44 45.94
N GLY A 157 -20.52 7.17 44.83
CA GLY A 157 -20.50 8.01 43.63
C GLY A 157 -21.83 8.04 42.89
N LEU A 158 -22.55 6.92 42.79
CA LEU A 158 -23.86 6.85 42.10
C LEU A 158 -24.89 7.79 42.73
N LYS A 159 -24.86 7.94 44.06
CA LYS A 159 -25.74 8.89 44.76
C LYS A 159 -25.53 10.33 44.31
N LYS A 160 -24.33 10.69 43.83
CA LYS A 160 -24.00 12.02 43.33
C LYS A 160 -24.57 12.27 41.93
N LEU A 161 -24.77 11.22 41.13
CA LEU A 161 -25.35 11.32 39.79
C LEU A 161 -26.84 11.72 39.80
N ALA A 162 -27.53 11.66 40.95
CA ALA A 162 -28.90 12.14 41.10
C ALA A 162 -29.08 13.63 40.70
N ALA A 163 -27.99 14.40 40.62
CA ALA A 163 -28.00 15.79 40.14
C ALA A 163 -28.07 15.94 38.59
N LEU A 164 -28.05 14.83 37.83
CA LEU A 164 -28.02 14.80 36.36
C LEU A 164 -29.30 14.20 35.76
N PRO A 165 -30.45 14.89 35.85
CA PRO A 165 -31.76 14.29 35.56
C PRO A 165 -32.01 13.95 34.09
N GLN A 166 -31.17 14.44 33.17
CA GLN A 166 -31.29 14.21 31.72
C GLN A 166 -30.49 12.99 31.22
N LEU A 167 -29.82 12.27 32.11
CA LEU A 167 -28.94 11.17 31.72
C LEU A 167 -29.73 10.03 31.07
N LYS A 168 -29.37 9.70 29.82
CA LYS A 168 -29.95 8.62 29.00
C LYS A 168 -28.98 7.44 28.84
N THR A 169 -27.68 7.69 28.83
CA THR A 169 -26.65 6.65 28.71
C THR A 169 -25.66 6.73 29.86
N LEU A 170 -25.45 5.60 30.54
CA LEU A 170 -24.48 5.46 31.61
C LEU A 170 -23.66 4.17 31.43
N SER A 171 -22.34 4.31 31.33
CA SER A 171 -21.40 3.19 31.39
C SER A 171 -20.60 3.19 32.69
N LEU A 172 -20.63 2.07 33.40
CA LEU A 172 -19.94 1.81 34.67
C LEU A 172 -19.18 0.48 34.61
N GLU A 173 -18.77 0.06 33.41
CA GLU A 173 -18.10 -1.23 33.21
C GLU A 173 -16.78 -1.27 33.98
N HIS A 174 -16.44 -2.42 34.57
CA HIS A 174 -15.19 -2.61 35.34
C HIS A 174 -15.01 -1.64 36.52
N THR A 175 -16.09 -1.35 37.26
CA THR A 175 -16.07 -0.51 38.48
C THR A 175 -16.47 -1.29 39.73
N ALA A 176 -16.34 -0.69 40.91
CA ALA A 176 -16.63 -1.33 42.19
C ALA A 176 -18.10 -1.25 42.63
N ILE A 177 -19.03 -1.13 41.68
CA ILE A 177 -20.47 -1.01 41.94
C ILE A 177 -21.08 -2.32 42.42
N THR A 178 -21.91 -2.21 43.46
CA THR A 178 -22.65 -3.32 44.08
C THR A 178 -24.17 -3.09 43.96
N ASP A 179 -24.96 -4.03 44.49
CA ASP A 179 -26.42 -3.94 44.55
C ASP A 179 -26.92 -2.67 45.29
N ALA A 180 -26.18 -2.20 46.30
CA ALA A 180 -26.53 -1.00 47.04
C ALA A 180 -26.43 0.27 46.20
N GLY A 181 -25.42 0.36 45.32
CA GLY A 181 -25.28 1.47 44.37
C GLY A 181 -26.40 1.48 43.34
N LEU A 182 -26.80 0.30 42.85
CA LEU A 182 -27.87 0.19 41.86
C LEU A 182 -29.21 0.76 42.35
N ALA A 183 -29.48 0.69 43.66
CA ALA A 183 -30.67 1.27 44.29
C ALA A 183 -30.76 2.81 44.17
N GLU A 184 -29.64 3.49 43.96
CA GLU A 184 -29.58 4.95 43.80
C GLU A 184 -29.97 5.40 42.39
N LEU A 185 -29.91 4.51 41.37
CA LEU A 185 -30.28 4.85 39.98
C LEU A 185 -31.76 5.19 39.81
N LYS A 186 -32.63 4.92 40.80
CA LYS A 186 -34.03 5.38 40.82
C LYS A 186 -34.18 6.90 40.63
N ALA A 187 -33.12 7.67 40.89
CA ALA A 187 -33.08 9.11 40.66
C ALA A 187 -32.92 9.48 39.17
N LEU A 188 -32.66 8.52 38.27
CA LEU A 188 -32.38 8.72 36.84
C LEU A 188 -33.41 7.98 35.95
N PRO A 189 -34.71 8.32 36.03
CA PRO A 189 -35.77 7.55 35.37
C PRO A 189 -35.76 7.63 33.82
N GLN A 190 -34.92 8.48 33.23
CA GLN A 190 -34.78 8.67 31.78
C GLN A 190 -33.69 7.78 31.14
N LEU A 191 -33.00 6.94 31.92
CA LEU A 191 -31.97 6.03 31.41
C LEU A 191 -32.53 5.08 30.35
N GLU A 192 -31.92 5.12 29.17
CA GLU A 192 -32.20 4.23 28.03
C GLU A 192 -31.10 3.16 27.85
N THR A 193 -29.85 3.48 28.19
CA THR A 193 -28.69 2.60 28.01
C THR A 193 -27.91 2.50 29.31
N LEU A 194 -27.73 1.28 29.81
CA LEU A 194 -26.99 1.00 31.04
C LEU A 194 -26.00 -0.15 30.82
N LEU A 195 -24.70 0.17 30.93
CA LEU A 195 -23.60 -0.79 30.76
C LEU A 195 -22.94 -1.05 32.12
N LEU A 196 -23.04 -2.30 32.60
CA LEU A 196 -22.64 -2.73 33.95
C LEU A 196 -21.75 -3.99 33.92
N SER A 197 -21.13 -4.27 32.78
CA SER A 197 -20.26 -5.43 32.61
C SER A 197 -19.13 -5.43 33.65
N HIS A 198 -18.80 -6.60 34.19
CA HIS A 198 -17.70 -6.80 35.15
C HIS A 198 -17.80 -5.95 36.43
N THR A 199 -19.01 -5.83 36.99
CA THR A 199 -19.29 -5.21 38.31
C THR A 199 -19.67 -6.27 39.35
N GLN A 200 -19.87 -5.87 40.62
CA GLN A 200 -20.21 -6.75 41.74
C GLN A 200 -21.73 -6.91 41.95
N ILE A 201 -22.52 -6.77 40.88
CA ILE A 201 -23.98 -6.87 40.92
C ILE A 201 -24.42 -8.33 41.01
N THR A 202 -25.44 -8.58 41.83
CA THR A 202 -26.12 -9.86 42.00
C THR A 202 -27.62 -9.74 41.70
N ASP A 203 -28.37 -10.83 41.85
CA ASP A 203 -29.83 -10.82 41.64
C ASP A 203 -30.58 -9.85 42.57
N ALA A 204 -30.03 -9.55 43.77
CA ALA A 204 -30.66 -8.61 44.69
C ALA A 204 -30.72 -7.19 44.13
N GLY A 205 -29.67 -6.76 43.42
CA GLY A 205 -29.60 -5.46 42.76
C GLY A 205 -30.62 -5.31 41.63
N LEU A 206 -30.89 -6.38 40.88
CA LEU A 206 -31.77 -6.33 39.70
C LEU A 206 -33.19 -5.85 40.03
N SER A 207 -33.66 -6.08 41.25
CA SER A 207 -34.97 -5.60 41.73
C SER A 207 -35.12 -4.07 41.65
N HIS A 208 -34.01 -3.33 41.71
CA HIS A 208 -33.98 -1.87 41.64
C HIS A 208 -34.14 -1.33 40.21
N LEU A 209 -33.90 -2.15 39.18
CA LEU A 209 -34.05 -1.75 37.77
C LEU A 209 -35.50 -1.45 37.39
N ALA A 210 -36.47 -1.93 38.18
CA ALA A 210 -37.89 -1.59 38.00
C ALA A 210 -38.17 -0.08 38.03
N ALA A 211 -37.27 0.72 38.62
CA ALA A 211 -37.35 2.18 38.63
C ALA A 211 -36.89 2.85 37.31
N LEU A 212 -36.43 2.08 36.32
CA LEU A 212 -35.88 2.57 35.04
C LEU A 212 -36.73 2.11 33.83
N PRO A 213 -37.97 2.60 33.68
CA PRO A 213 -38.90 2.10 32.67
C PRO A 213 -38.54 2.49 31.22
N GLN A 214 -37.56 3.37 31.03
CA GLN A 214 -37.10 3.81 29.70
C GLN A 214 -35.98 2.95 29.12
N LEU A 215 -35.49 1.95 29.88
CA LEU A 215 -34.32 1.18 29.51
C LEU A 215 -34.56 0.34 28.23
N LYS A 216 -33.71 0.54 27.24
CA LYS A 216 -33.69 -0.16 25.94
C LYS A 216 -32.50 -1.11 25.83
N LEU A 217 -31.36 -0.77 26.43
CA LEU A 217 -30.13 -1.57 26.38
C LEU A 217 -29.56 -1.77 27.79
N LEU A 218 -29.38 -3.03 28.17
CA LEU A 218 -28.79 -3.43 29.45
C LEU A 218 -27.73 -4.52 29.25
N PHE A 219 -26.49 -4.25 29.63
CA PHE A 219 -25.42 -5.26 29.67
C PHE A 219 -24.91 -5.51 31.08
N LEU A 220 -24.88 -6.78 31.45
CA LEU A 220 -24.50 -7.31 32.76
C LEU A 220 -23.44 -8.41 32.63
N SER A 221 -22.69 -8.40 31.52
CA SER A 221 -21.75 -9.48 31.21
C SER A 221 -20.65 -9.58 32.27
N GLY A 222 -20.31 -10.79 32.71
CA GLY A 222 -19.26 -10.99 33.72
C GLY A 222 -19.64 -10.57 35.15
N THR A 223 -20.93 -10.43 35.47
CA THR A 223 -21.44 -10.18 36.83
C THR A 223 -21.84 -11.48 37.55
N ALA A 224 -22.16 -11.40 38.85
CA ALA A 224 -22.60 -12.53 39.67
C ALA A 224 -24.12 -12.80 39.60
N VAL A 225 -24.79 -12.29 38.57
CA VAL A 225 -26.22 -12.50 38.32
C VAL A 225 -26.49 -13.97 38.00
N THR A 226 -27.42 -14.59 38.73
CA THR A 226 -27.87 -15.97 38.49
C THR A 226 -29.20 -16.03 37.74
N GLY A 227 -29.87 -14.88 37.60
CA GLY A 227 -31.16 -14.70 36.93
C GLY A 227 -32.35 -14.71 37.90
N GLY A 228 -32.16 -15.10 39.16
CA GLY A 228 -33.17 -15.03 40.22
C GLY A 228 -34.50 -15.71 39.88
N ASP A 229 -35.60 -15.02 40.21
CA ASP A 229 -36.97 -15.37 39.87
C ASP A 229 -37.41 -14.87 38.47
N GLY A 230 -36.59 -14.06 37.80
CA GLY A 230 -36.86 -13.50 36.47
C GLY A 230 -37.92 -12.39 36.43
N GLU A 231 -38.52 -12.02 37.56
CA GLU A 231 -39.61 -11.03 37.62
C GLU A 231 -39.14 -9.59 37.39
N TRP A 232 -37.86 -9.32 37.67
CA TRP A 232 -37.24 -8.00 37.49
C TRP A 232 -37.23 -7.49 36.04
N LEU A 233 -37.42 -8.36 35.04
CA LEU A 233 -37.53 -7.98 33.63
C LEU A 233 -38.91 -7.46 33.23
N ARG A 234 -39.98 -7.88 33.94
CA ARG A 234 -41.35 -7.47 33.61
C ARG A 234 -41.57 -5.95 33.55
N PRO A 235 -41.04 -5.13 34.48
CA PRO A 235 -41.23 -3.68 34.43
C PRO A 235 -40.45 -2.99 33.29
N LEU A 236 -39.51 -3.68 32.61
CA LEU A 236 -38.66 -3.10 31.57
C LEU A 236 -39.28 -3.27 30.17
N GLU A 237 -40.48 -2.73 29.97
CA GLU A 237 -41.29 -2.93 28.76
C GLU A 237 -40.63 -2.40 27.46
N LYS A 238 -39.64 -1.52 27.57
CA LYS A 238 -38.91 -0.96 26.42
C LYS A 238 -37.58 -1.65 26.10
N LEU A 239 -37.22 -2.69 26.86
CA LEU A 239 -35.93 -3.34 26.72
C LEU A 239 -35.83 -4.09 25.38
N GLU A 240 -34.89 -3.67 24.55
CA GLU A 240 -34.64 -4.24 23.22
C GLU A 240 -33.40 -5.14 23.20
N HIS A 241 -32.38 -4.83 24.01
CA HIS A 241 -31.09 -5.52 24.03
C HIS A 241 -30.68 -5.88 25.45
N LEU A 242 -30.47 -7.17 25.70
CA LEU A 242 -30.05 -7.70 27.00
C LEU A 242 -28.80 -8.59 26.86
N GLY A 243 -27.73 -8.21 27.55
CA GLY A 243 -26.48 -8.95 27.60
C GLY A 243 -26.27 -9.60 28.96
N LEU A 244 -26.25 -10.92 28.99
CA LEU A 244 -26.08 -11.76 30.18
C LEU A 244 -24.95 -12.77 29.96
N THR A 245 -23.91 -12.37 29.23
CA THR A 245 -22.76 -13.20 28.90
C THR A 245 -21.89 -13.48 30.11
N LYS A 246 -21.33 -14.69 30.23
CA LYS A 246 -20.38 -15.06 31.30
C LYS A 246 -20.90 -14.68 32.71
N THR A 247 -22.19 -14.87 32.94
CA THR A 247 -22.84 -14.71 34.25
C THR A 247 -23.02 -16.07 34.92
N ALA A 248 -23.77 -16.13 36.02
CA ALA A 248 -24.11 -17.37 36.71
C ALA A 248 -25.52 -17.91 36.35
N ILE A 249 -26.05 -17.52 35.18
CA ILE A 249 -27.33 -18.04 34.67
C ILE A 249 -27.18 -19.51 34.28
N ASN A 250 -28.17 -20.32 34.66
CA ASN A 250 -28.24 -21.76 34.37
C ASN A 250 -29.61 -22.12 33.79
N ASP A 251 -29.79 -23.40 33.43
CA ASP A 251 -31.03 -23.91 32.83
C ASP A 251 -32.29 -23.57 33.64
N ALA A 252 -32.21 -23.62 34.97
CA ALA A 252 -33.36 -23.40 35.84
C ALA A 252 -33.77 -21.92 35.90
N SER A 253 -32.81 -21.00 35.89
CA SER A 253 -33.11 -19.56 35.81
C SER A 253 -33.55 -19.13 34.42
N LEU A 254 -32.99 -19.74 33.36
CA LEU A 254 -33.41 -19.51 31.98
C LEU A 254 -34.87 -19.92 31.75
N ALA A 255 -35.30 -21.03 32.35
CA ALA A 255 -36.69 -21.49 32.31
C ALA A 255 -37.68 -20.52 32.99
N ARG A 256 -37.21 -19.62 33.87
CA ARG A 256 -38.05 -18.62 34.54
C ARG A 256 -38.02 -17.25 33.86
N LEU A 257 -37.10 -17.01 32.93
CA LEU A 257 -36.92 -15.72 32.28
C LEU A 257 -38.20 -15.28 31.52
N ALA A 258 -38.87 -14.25 32.03
CA ALA A 258 -40.10 -13.70 31.47
C ALA A 258 -39.79 -12.40 30.70
N ALA A 259 -39.09 -12.53 29.57
CA ALA A 259 -38.66 -11.39 28.77
C ALA A 259 -39.84 -10.59 28.15
N PRO A 260 -39.72 -9.26 28.02
CA PRO A 260 -40.74 -8.42 27.39
C PRO A 260 -40.84 -8.70 25.88
N VAL A 261 -42.01 -8.41 25.30
CA VAL A 261 -42.29 -8.62 23.85
C VAL A 261 -41.39 -7.78 22.95
N THR A 262 -40.79 -6.72 23.49
CA THR A 262 -39.91 -5.76 22.80
C THR A 262 -38.47 -6.24 22.67
N LEU A 263 -38.07 -7.33 23.34
CA LEU A 263 -36.70 -7.81 23.33
C LEU A 263 -36.31 -8.33 21.94
N LYS A 264 -35.38 -7.64 21.29
CA LYS A 264 -34.84 -7.98 19.96
C LYS A 264 -33.64 -8.90 20.07
N GLU A 265 -32.73 -8.64 21.02
CA GLU A 265 -31.47 -9.38 21.16
C GLU A 265 -31.21 -9.81 22.60
N LEU A 266 -30.76 -11.06 22.76
CA LEU A 266 -30.39 -11.67 24.04
C LEU A 266 -29.06 -12.41 23.91
N LEU A 267 -28.02 -11.91 24.58
CA LEU A 267 -26.67 -12.50 24.58
C LEU A 267 -26.46 -13.36 25.83
N LEU A 268 -26.14 -14.64 25.64
CA LEU A 268 -26.02 -15.66 26.70
C LEU A 268 -24.72 -16.48 26.61
N TYR A 269 -23.76 -16.11 25.77
CA TYR A 269 -22.55 -16.90 25.59
C TYR A 269 -21.72 -16.95 26.90
N GLY A 270 -21.00 -18.05 27.11
CA GLY A 270 -20.15 -18.23 28.31
C GLY A 270 -20.91 -18.54 29.62
N ASN A 271 -22.20 -18.88 29.57
CA ASN A 271 -22.95 -19.45 30.69
C ASN A 271 -23.05 -20.99 30.55
N ASP A 272 -23.21 -21.71 31.66
CA ASP A 272 -23.39 -23.17 31.68
C ASP A 272 -24.85 -23.55 31.37
N LEU A 273 -25.20 -23.53 30.08
CA LEU A 273 -26.55 -23.76 29.58
C LEU A 273 -26.62 -25.00 28.68
N SER A 274 -27.59 -25.88 28.94
CA SER A 274 -27.82 -27.03 28.07
C SER A 274 -28.47 -26.59 26.74
N PRO A 275 -28.15 -27.28 25.62
CA PRO A 275 -28.82 -27.03 24.34
C PRO A 275 -30.35 -27.15 24.42
N ALA A 276 -30.86 -28.01 25.30
CA ALA A 276 -32.30 -28.18 25.52
C ALA A 276 -32.94 -26.94 26.14
N ALA A 277 -32.29 -26.33 27.14
CA ALA A 277 -32.79 -25.10 27.77
C ALA A 277 -32.80 -23.93 26.79
N VAL A 278 -31.75 -23.78 25.97
CA VAL A 278 -31.67 -22.76 24.92
C VAL A 278 -32.74 -22.95 23.85
N ALA A 279 -32.99 -24.19 23.42
CA ALA A 279 -34.04 -24.50 22.45
C ALA A 279 -35.44 -24.16 22.98
N GLN A 280 -35.73 -24.48 24.24
CA GLN A 280 -36.99 -24.10 24.89
C GLN A 280 -37.15 -22.58 25.00
N LEU A 281 -36.07 -21.85 25.29
CA LEU A 281 -36.10 -20.39 25.32
C LEU A 281 -36.41 -19.79 23.94
N ARG A 282 -35.75 -20.28 22.88
CA ARG A 282 -36.00 -19.84 21.50
C ARG A 282 -37.45 -20.08 21.06
N GLN A 283 -38.06 -21.19 21.50
CA GLN A 283 -39.47 -21.45 21.24
C GLN A 283 -40.40 -20.44 21.95
N ARG A 284 -40.03 -20.02 23.17
CA ARG A 284 -40.78 -19.02 23.94
C ARG A 284 -40.58 -17.59 23.44
N LEU A 285 -39.42 -17.29 22.85
CA LEU A 285 -39.04 -15.97 22.33
C LEU A 285 -38.71 -16.03 20.82
N PRO A 286 -39.66 -16.39 19.95
CA PRO A 286 -39.39 -16.66 18.53
C PRO A 286 -39.01 -15.42 17.71
N LYS A 287 -39.17 -14.21 18.26
CA LYS A 287 -38.84 -12.93 17.60
C LYS A 287 -37.55 -12.30 18.13
N THR A 288 -36.90 -12.94 19.10
CA THR A 288 -35.68 -12.44 19.76
C THR A 288 -34.49 -13.23 19.24
N GLY A 289 -33.44 -12.54 18.79
CA GLY A 289 -32.14 -13.12 18.51
C GLY A 289 -31.49 -13.62 19.78
N VAL A 290 -31.54 -14.94 20.01
CA VAL A 290 -30.92 -15.60 21.17
C VAL A 290 -29.55 -16.15 20.78
N HIS A 291 -28.51 -15.55 21.33
CA HIS A 291 -27.13 -15.79 20.96
C HIS A 291 -26.34 -16.52 22.05
N THR A 292 -25.72 -17.65 21.71
CA THR A 292 -25.04 -18.54 22.69
C THR A 292 -23.59 -18.89 22.32
N GLY A 293 -23.05 -18.37 21.22
CA GLY A 293 -21.66 -18.61 20.78
C GLY A 293 -20.79 -17.35 20.84
N GLU A 294 -19.45 -17.49 20.83
CA GLU A 294 -18.49 -16.37 20.86
C GLU A 294 -18.56 -15.45 19.62
N GLN A 295 -19.16 -15.91 18.51
CA GLN A 295 -19.45 -15.08 17.34
C GLN A 295 -20.56 -14.02 17.57
N ALA A 296 -21.17 -13.98 18.75
CA ALA A 296 -22.24 -13.03 19.08
C ALA A 296 -21.81 -11.88 20.00
N ALA A 297 -20.51 -11.67 20.16
CA ALA A 297 -19.95 -10.65 21.05
C ALA A 297 -19.75 -9.26 20.39
N THR A 298 -20.37 -8.96 19.23
CA THR A 298 -20.17 -7.68 18.52
C THR A 298 -21.14 -6.55 18.91
N LEU A 299 -21.92 -6.70 20.00
CA LEU A 299 -22.78 -5.63 20.50
C LEU A 299 -22.26 -4.91 21.75
N GLN A 300 -21.06 -5.21 22.27
CA GLN A 300 -20.49 -4.51 23.43
C GLN A 300 -19.53 -3.37 23.05
N SER A 301 -19.91 -2.16 23.47
CA SER A 301 -19.07 -1.02 23.89
C SER A 301 -17.76 -0.82 23.14
N THR A 302 -17.77 0.08 22.15
CA THR A 302 -16.57 0.64 21.51
C THR A 302 -15.73 1.44 22.51
N ALA A 303 -14.77 0.78 23.18
CA ALA A 303 -13.60 1.41 23.82
C ALA A 303 -12.41 0.42 23.74
N PRO A 304 -11.20 0.86 23.33
CA PRO A 304 -10.09 -0.05 23.03
C PRO A 304 -9.21 -0.31 24.26
N SER A 305 -8.82 -1.58 24.50
CA SER A 305 -7.57 -1.88 25.22
C SER A 305 -7.03 -3.27 24.89
N PRO A 306 -5.70 -3.47 25.05
CA PRO A 306 -4.87 -4.28 24.17
C PRO A 306 -4.84 -5.77 24.54
N ALA A 307 -4.82 -6.64 23.53
CA ALA A 307 -4.62 -8.07 23.72
C ALA A 307 -3.12 -8.40 23.76
N ASN A 308 -2.68 -8.96 24.88
CA ASN A 308 -1.45 -9.74 24.99
C ASN A 308 -1.75 -11.19 24.60
N ASP A 309 -0.92 -11.74 23.72
CA ASP A 309 -0.83 -13.18 23.43
C ASP A 309 -0.24 -13.95 24.61
N SER A 310 -1.06 -14.78 25.26
CA SER A 310 -0.64 -16.06 25.84
C SER A 310 -1.84 -16.75 26.47
N ASP A 311 -2.52 -17.63 25.71
CA ASP A 311 -3.08 -18.91 26.20
C ASP A 311 -4.07 -19.47 25.18
N ALA A 312 -3.63 -20.48 24.42
CA ALA A 312 -4.49 -21.29 23.58
C ALA A 312 -5.41 -22.19 24.44
N PRO A 313 -6.75 -22.18 24.28
CA PRO A 313 -7.63 -23.19 24.86
C PRO A 313 -7.77 -24.43 23.95
N PRO A 314 -8.18 -25.59 24.49
CA PRO A 314 -8.10 -26.88 23.80
C PRO A 314 -9.17 -27.02 22.70
N ALA A 315 -8.80 -27.73 21.63
CA ALA A 315 -9.59 -27.95 20.42
C ALA A 315 -11.02 -28.49 20.69
N PRO A 316 -12.04 -28.07 19.89
CA PRO A 316 -13.33 -28.73 19.88
C PRO A 316 -13.20 -30.14 19.28
N ALA A 317 -14.12 -31.03 19.66
CA ALA A 317 -14.13 -32.44 19.27
C ALA A 317 -13.82 -32.64 17.78
N ILE A 318 -12.80 -33.46 17.51
CA ILE A 318 -12.30 -33.79 16.18
C ILE A 318 -13.47 -34.31 15.33
N SER A 319 -13.92 -33.49 14.39
CA SER A 319 -14.57 -33.96 13.17
C SER A 319 -13.63 -34.98 12.54
N THR A 320 -14.06 -36.24 12.46
CA THR A 320 -13.24 -37.31 11.88
C THR A 320 -12.97 -36.96 10.43
N LEU A 321 -11.69 -36.75 10.07
CA LEU A 321 -11.25 -36.49 8.70
C LEU A 321 -11.85 -37.53 7.76
N GLN A 322 -12.71 -37.11 6.85
CA GLN A 322 -13.31 -38.00 5.86
C GLN A 322 -12.23 -38.47 4.88
N PRO A 323 -12.17 -39.78 4.57
CA PRO A 323 -11.22 -40.29 3.60
C PRO A 323 -11.60 -39.83 2.18
N PRO A 324 -10.66 -39.89 1.23
CA PRO A 324 -10.88 -39.43 -0.13
C PRO A 324 -12.11 -40.07 -0.79
N ILE A 325 -12.87 -39.27 -1.55
CA ILE A 325 -14.12 -39.71 -2.19
C ILE A 325 -13.93 -40.99 -3.01
N GLU A 326 -12.81 -41.16 -3.71
CA GLU A 326 -12.52 -42.32 -4.55
C GLU A 326 -12.49 -43.65 -3.77
N THR A 327 -12.20 -43.60 -2.47
CA THR A 327 -12.24 -44.77 -1.58
C THR A 327 -13.65 -45.05 -1.05
N ARG A 328 -14.52 -44.03 -1.07
CA ARG A 328 -15.89 -44.06 -0.55
C ARG A 328 -16.94 -44.38 -1.64
N LEU A 329 -16.57 -44.27 -2.91
CA LEU A 329 -17.40 -44.64 -4.07
C LEU A 329 -17.80 -46.12 -4.13
N ALA A 330 -17.44 -46.98 -3.18
CA ALA A 330 -18.03 -48.32 -3.05
C ALA A 330 -19.35 -48.31 -2.24
N GLY A 331 -19.60 -47.29 -1.41
CA GLY A 331 -20.78 -47.18 -0.53
C GLY A 331 -22.05 -46.70 -1.24
N ASN A 332 -23.06 -46.22 -0.48
CA ASN A 332 -24.30 -45.62 -1.02
C ASN A 332 -24.28 -44.08 -1.05
N GLU A 333 -23.10 -43.48 -0.93
CA GLU A 333 -22.96 -42.03 -0.93
C GLU A 333 -23.18 -41.45 -2.33
N ILE A 334 -23.94 -40.35 -2.37
CA ILE A 334 -24.16 -39.53 -3.57
C ILE A 334 -23.10 -38.40 -3.54
N PRO A 335 -22.23 -38.30 -4.55
CA PRO A 335 -21.24 -37.22 -4.60
C PRO A 335 -21.90 -35.83 -4.63
N ASP A 336 -21.30 -34.86 -3.96
CA ASP A 336 -21.76 -33.46 -3.99
C ASP A 336 -21.25 -32.71 -5.23
N PHE A 337 -22.09 -31.82 -5.75
CA PHE A 337 -21.79 -31.07 -6.97
C PHE A 337 -20.62 -30.09 -6.80
N GLN A 338 -20.61 -29.28 -5.74
CA GLN A 338 -19.54 -28.33 -5.46
C GLN A 338 -18.29 -29.06 -4.93
N ARG A 339 -18.45 -30.00 -4.00
CA ARG A 339 -17.30 -30.63 -3.34
C ARG A 339 -16.56 -31.63 -4.24
N HIS A 340 -17.28 -32.32 -5.12
CA HIS A 340 -16.70 -33.44 -5.88
C HIS A 340 -16.75 -33.24 -7.40
N VAL A 341 -17.91 -32.88 -7.96
CA VAL A 341 -18.10 -32.86 -9.41
C VAL A 341 -17.33 -31.70 -10.06
N VAL A 342 -17.51 -30.47 -9.57
CA VAL A 342 -16.85 -29.28 -10.14
C VAL A 342 -15.32 -29.35 -10.00
N PRO A 343 -14.74 -29.70 -8.84
CA PRO A 343 -13.29 -29.91 -8.71
C PRO A 343 -12.75 -31.00 -9.63
N LEU A 344 -13.49 -32.11 -9.82
CA LEU A 344 -13.11 -33.15 -10.77
C LEU A 344 -13.03 -32.59 -12.20
N LEU A 345 -14.05 -31.84 -12.66
CA LEU A 345 -14.02 -31.21 -13.98
C LEU A 345 -12.86 -30.22 -14.14
N GLY A 346 -12.51 -29.52 -13.05
CA GLY A 346 -11.32 -28.66 -12.94
C GLY A 346 -10.00 -29.41 -13.12
N ARG A 347 -9.84 -30.50 -12.38
CA ARG A 347 -8.68 -31.39 -12.42
C ARG A 347 -8.47 -32.01 -13.80
N LEU A 348 -9.56 -32.42 -14.48
CA LEU A 348 -9.50 -33.00 -15.83
C LEU A 348 -9.30 -31.94 -16.93
N GLY A 349 -9.40 -30.65 -16.59
CA GLY A 349 -9.26 -29.53 -17.52
C GLY A 349 -10.51 -29.25 -18.38
N CYS A 350 -11.65 -29.88 -18.07
CA CYS A 350 -12.89 -29.75 -18.84
C CYS A 350 -13.42 -28.30 -18.83
N ASN A 351 -13.32 -27.63 -17.68
CA ASN A 351 -13.68 -26.22 -17.50
C ASN A 351 -12.50 -25.25 -17.71
N GLY A 352 -11.43 -25.71 -18.38
CA GLY A 352 -10.28 -24.89 -18.74
C GLY A 352 -10.50 -24.08 -20.01
N ARG A 353 -9.64 -23.07 -20.24
CA ARG A 353 -9.69 -22.16 -21.40
C ARG A 353 -9.68 -22.87 -22.75
N ALA A 354 -9.00 -24.03 -22.86
CA ALA A 354 -8.91 -24.78 -24.11
C ALA A 354 -10.17 -25.61 -24.43
N CYS A 355 -11.13 -25.70 -23.49
CA CYS A 355 -12.30 -26.57 -23.60
C CYS A 355 -13.58 -25.79 -23.26
N HIS A 356 -14.44 -26.33 -22.40
CA HIS A 356 -15.76 -25.78 -22.12
C HIS A 356 -15.72 -24.53 -21.24
N GLY A 357 -14.60 -24.25 -20.58
CA GLY A 357 -14.37 -22.99 -19.86
C GLY A 357 -13.99 -21.80 -20.73
N SER A 358 -13.87 -21.98 -22.05
CA SER A 358 -13.70 -20.86 -22.98
C SER A 358 -14.94 -19.97 -23.00
N PHE A 359 -14.78 -18.68 -23.37
CA PHE A 359 -15.88 -17.71 -23.38
C PHE A 359 -17.09 -18.16 -24.24
N GLN A 360 -16.83 -18.86 -25.35
CA GLN A 360 -17.89 -19.39 -26.23
C GLN A 360 -18.33 -20.81 -25.85
N GLY A 361 -17.65 -21.46 -24.90
CA GLY A 361 -17.71 -22.91 -24.74
C GLY A 361 -17.24 -23.66 -25.98
N GLN A 362 -17.52 -24.96 -26.04
CA GLN A 362 -17.22 -25.82 -27.19
C GLN A 362 -18.41 -26.73 -27.47
N GLY A 363 -18.79 -26.87 -28.75
CA GLY A 363 -19.88 -27.77 -29.17
C GLY A 363 -21.25 -27.45 -28.53
N GLY A 364 -21.55 -26.17 -28.31
CA GLY A 364 -22.76 -25.73 -27.62
C GLY A 364 -22.82 -26.16 -26.14
N PHE A 365 -21.67 -26.41 -25.52
CA PHE A 365 -21.53 -26.71 -24.10
C PHE A 365 -20.50 -25.77 -23.47
N ARG A 366 -20.92 -25.04 -22.43
CA ARG A 366 -20.11 -24.04 -21.74
C ARG A 366 -20.15 -24.30 -20.25
N LEU A 367 -18.98 -24.20 -19.62
CA LEU A 367 -18.78 -24.19 -18.19
C LEU A 367 -18.13 -22.85 -17.80
N SER A 368 -18.26 -22.48 -16.54
CA SER A 368 -17.55 -21.39 -15.91
C SER A 368 -16.06 -21.71 -15.92
N MET A 369 -15.23 -20.71 -16.24
CA MET A 369 -13.79 -20.94 -16.34
C MET A 369 -13.23 -21.26 -14.94
N PHE A 370 -12.67 -22.46 -14.77
CA PHE A 370 -12.19 -23.00 -13.49
C PHE A 370 -13.26 -23.32 -12.44
N GLY A 371 -14.55 -23.34 -12.78
CA GLY A 371 -15.59 -23.90 -11.91
C GLY A 371 -15.95 -23.05 -10.70
N TYR A 372 -16.45 -21.83 -10.94
CA TYR A 372 -16.82 -20.86 -9.90
C TYR A 372 -18.31 -20.46 -9.90
N ASP A 373 -19.00 -20.64 -11.02
CA ASP A 373 -20.43 -20.37 -11.14
C ASP A 373 -21.17 -21.70 -11.15
N PHE A 374 -21.47 -22.20 -9.95
CA PHE A 374 -22.03 -23.52 -9.75
C PHE A 374 -23.41 -23.66 -10.38
N ASP A 375 -24.23 -22.62 -10.35
CA ASP A 375 -25.57 -22.66 -10.93
C ASP A 375 -25.50 -22.71 -12.46
N MET A 376 -24.69 -21.85 -13.09
CA MET A 376 -24.48 -21.91 -14.55
C MET A 376 -23.87 -23.27 -14.95
N ASP A 377 -22.89 -23.78 -14.20
CA ASP A 377 -22.26 -25.07 -14.48
C ASP A 377 -23.26 -26.22 -14.39
N HIS A 378 -24.11 -26.22 -13.37
CA HIS A 378 -25.14 -27.24 -13.15
C HIS A 378 -26.20 -27.21 -14.26
N GLU A 379 -26.71 -26.03 -14.60
CA GLU A 379 -27.70 -25.85 -15.68
C GLU A 379 -27.15 -26.34 -17.02
N ASN A 380 -25.91 -25.95 -17.37
CA ASN A 380 -25.30 -26.39 -18.62
C ASN A 380 -24.97 -27.89 -18.63
N LEU A 381 -24.57 -28.45 -17.49
CA LEU A 381 -24.35 -29.89 -17.36
C LEU A 381 -25.64 -30.67 -17.50
N SER A 382 -26.74 -30.19 -16.93
CA SER A 382 -28.06 -30.83 -16.97
C SER A 382 -28.55 -31.09 -18.41
N LEU A 383 -28.16 -30.23 -19.37
CA LEU A 383 -28.44 -30.43 -20.80
C LEU A 383 -27.67 -31.61 -21.44
N ARG A 384 -26.73 -32.21 -20.70
CA ARG A 384 -25.87 -33.33 -21.11
C ARG A 384 -26.13 -34.60 -20.31
N LEU A 385 -27.13 -34.59 -19.42
CA LEU A 385 -27.51 -35.71 -18.58
C LEU A 385 -28.79 -36.36 -19.11
N ASP A 386 -28.86 -37.68 -19.02
CA ASP A 386 -30.10 -38.45 -19.12
C ASP A 386 -30.38 -39.02 -17.73
N LEU A 387 -31.37 -38.46 -17.03
CA LEU A 387 -31.69 -38.89 -15.66
C LEU A 387 -32.54 -40.16 -15.62
N ASP A 388 -33.23 -40.49 -16.72
CA ASP A 388 -34.01 -41.73 -16.85
C ASP A 388 -33.08 -42.91 -17.17
N HIS A 389 -32.03 -42.66 -17.95
CA HIS A 389 -30.96 -43.59 -18.29
C HIS A 389 -29.58 -43.01 -17.96
N PRO A 390 -29.19 -42.92 -16.66
CA PRO A 390 -27.93 -42.30 -16.22
C PRO A 390 -26.68 -42.72 -17.01
N ALA A 391 -26.62 -44.01 -17.39
CA ALA A 391 -25.50 -44.58 -18.14
C ALA A 391 -25.35 -44.00 -19.56
N ASP A 392 -26.39 -43.41 -20.15
CA ASP A 392 -26.40 -42.86 -21.52
C ASP A 392 -26.04 -41.36 -21.55
N SER A 393 -25.77 -40.76 -20.39
CA SER A 393 -25.40 -39.34 -20.27
C SER A 393 -24.12 -39.01 -21.04
N LEU A 394 -24.15 -37.96 -21.88
CA LEU A 394 -23.03 -37.54 -22.73
C LEU A 394 -21.75 -37.22 -21.94
N ILE A 395 -21.90 -36.74 -20.69
CA ILE A 395 -20.76 -36.42 -19.82
C ILE A 395 -19.94 -37.67 -19.41
N LEU A 396 -20.50 -38.88 -19.56
CA LEU A 396 -19.80 -40.15 -19.30
C LEU A 396 -19.09 -40.70 -20.53
N HIS A 397 -19.57 -40.39 -21.75
CA HIS A 397 -19.10 -40.99 -23.01
C HIS A 397 -18.14 -40.11 -23.80
N LYS A 398 -18.38 -38.79 -23.86
CA LYS A 398 -17.49 -37.88 -24.61
C LYS A 398 -16.10 -37.77 -23.99
N PRO A 399 -15.96 -37.51 -22.68
CA PRO A 399 -14.64 -37.38 -22.06
C PRO A 399 -13.82 -38.69 -22.05
N THR A 400 -14.47 -39.85 -22.17
CA THR A 400 -13.82 -41.17 -22.29
C THR A 400 -13.47 -41.54 -23.73
N SER A 401 -13.83 -40.69 -24.70
CA SER A 401 -13.71 -40.97 -26.15
C SER A 401 -14.51 -42.19 -26.62
N ALA A 402 -15.54 -42.60 -25.87
CA ALA A 402 -16.52 -43.58 -26.35
C ALA A 402 -17.38 -42.96 -27.48
N ASP A 403 -17.69 -41.68 -27.35
CA ASP A 403 -18.18 -40.82 -28.43
C ASP A 403 -17.09 -39.87 -28.92
N ASP A 404 -17.20 -39.42 -30.17
CA ASP A 404 -16.27 -38.43 -30.72
C ASP A 404 -16.30 -37.12 -29.92
N HIS A 405 -15.10 -36.68 -29.53
CA HIS A 405 -14.88 -35.55 -28.65
C HIS A 405 -13.62 -34.78 -29.05
N GLY A 406 -13.81 -33.56 -29.57
CA GLY A 406 -12.70 -32.70 -30.01
C GLY A 406 -11.70 -32.33 -28.91
N GLY A 407 -12.07 -32.47 -27.63
CA GLY A 407 -11.16 -32.27 -26.49
C GLY A 407 -10.23 -33.46 -26.21
N GLY A 408 -10.39 -34.58 -26.92
CA GLY A 408 -9.65 -35.82 -26.71
C GLY A 408 -10.07 -36.59 -25.45
N LEU A 409 -9.23 -37.56 -25.06
CA LEU A 409 -9.40 -38.34 -23.83
C LEU A 409 -9.12 -37.45 -22.61
N ARG A 410 -10.12 -37.30 -21.75
CA ARG A 410 -10.05 -36.52 -20.50
C ARG A 410 -10.34 -37.37 -19.28
N LEU A 411 -11.29 -38.29 -19.37
CA LEU A 411 -11.71 -39.17 -18.31
C LEU A 411 -11.20 -40.60 -18.60
N PRO A 412 -10.47 -41.24 -17.68
CA PRO A 412 -10.08 -42.63 -17.84
C PRO A 412 -11.34 -43.54 -17.95
N PRO A 413 -11.51 -44.33 -19.02
CA PRO A 413 -12.64 -45.23 -19.14
C PRO A 413 -12.64 -46.26 -18.01
N GLY A 414 -13.76 -46.37 -17.28
CA GLY A 414 -13.91 -47.25 -16.12
C GLY A 414 -13.21 -46.76 -14.84
N GLY A 415 -12.55 -45.59 -14.88
CA GLY A 415 -11.89 -44.98 -13.73
C GLY A 415 -12.88 -44.55 -12.63
N TRP A 416 -12.34 -44.29 -11.43
CA TRP A 416 -13.14 -43.80 -10.29
C TRP A 416 -13.77 -42.44 -10.61
N GLU A 417 -13.14 -41.64 -11.46
CA GLU A 417 -13.65 -40.36 -11.93
C GLU A 417 -14.97 -40.53 -12.69
N GLN A 418 -15.05 -41.53 -13.57
CA GLN A 418 -16.28 -41.85 -14.30
C GLN A 418 -17.36 -42.39 -13.36
N GLN A 419 -16.97 -43.21 -12.38
CA GLN A 419 -17.89 -43.74 -11.37
C GLN A 419 -18.47 -42.64 -10.48
N LEU A 420 -17.68 -41.61 -10.15
CA LEU A 420 -18.11 -40.45 -9.39
C LEU A 420 -19.23 -39.71 -10.13
N LEU A 421 -19.01 -39.37 -11.40
CA LEU A 421 -20.01 -38.71 -12.23
C LEU A 421 -21.25 -39.58 -12.41
N ALA A 422 -21.09 -40.87 -12.71
CA ALA A 422 -22.20 -41.79 -12.89
C ALA A 422 -23.08 -41.92 -11.64
N ARG A 423 -22.47 -41.92 -10.44
CA ARG A 423 -23.18 -41.98 -9.16
C ARG A 423 -23.92 -40.68 -8.84
N TRP A 424 -23.31 -39.53 -9.12
CA TRP A 424 -23.99 -38.25 -8.97
C TRP A 424 -25.23 -38.17 -9.87
N ILE A 425 -25.12 -38.61 -11.13
CA ILE A 425 -26.24 -38.64 -12.09
C ILE A 425 -27.32 -39.62 -11.63
N ALA A 426 -26.95 -40.84 -11.24
CA ALA A 426 -27.89 -41.85 -10.74
C ALA A 426 -28.60 -41.42 -9.44
N GLY A 427 -27.97 -40.54 -8.65
CA GLY A 427 -28.56 -39.88 -7.48
C GLY A 427 -29.50 -38.71 -7.82
N GLY A 428 -29.80 -38.48 -9.10
CA GLY A 428 -30.65 -37.38 -9.58
C GLY A 428 -29.91 -36.10 -9.90
N ALA A 429 -28.57 -36.13 -9.95
CA ALA A 429 -27.70 -34.99 -10.25
C ALA A 429 -28.04 -33.72 -9.43
N PRO A 430 -28.17 -33.80 -8.09
CA PRO A 430 -28.57 -32.64 -7.29
C PRO A 430 -27.54 -31.50 -7.43
N ASN A 431 -28.02 -30.28 -7.58
CA ASN A 431 -27.21 -29.08 -7.42
C ASN A 431 -26.88 -28.87 -5.92
N ARG A 432 -25.94 -27.96 -5.64
CA ARG A 432 -25.60 -27.50 -4.29
C ARG A 432 -26.84 -26.95 -3.56
N PRO A 433 -27.14 -27.41 -2.34
CA PRO A 433 -28.17 -26.81 -1.49
C PRO A 433 -27.84 -25.35 -1.12
N ALA A 434 -28.84 -24.47 -1.03
CA ALA A 434 -28.64 -23.10 -0.56
C ALA A 434 -28.04 -23.02 0.86
N THR A 435 -28.26 -24.04 1.69
CA THR A 435 -27.75 -24.17 3.06
C THR A 435 -26.47 -24.99 3.16
N ALA A 436 -25.80 -25.31 2.04
CA ALA A 436 -24.57 -26.10 2.06
C ALA A 436 -23.48 -25.38 2.87
N PRO A 437 -22.66 -26.11 3.64
CA PRO A 437 -21.49 -25.53 4.30
C PRO A 437 -20.57 -24.89 3.26
N GLN A 438 -20.05 -23.71 3.56
CA GLN A 438 -19.12 -23.00 2.67
C GLN A 438 -17.70 -23.53 2.83
N PHE A 439 -16.95 -23.51 1.75
CA PHE A 439 -15.52 -23.82 1.80
C PHE A 439 -14.81 -22.72 2.60
N GLU A 440 -14.08 -23.09 3.66
CA GLU A 440 -13.33 -22.14 4.49
C GLU A 440 -11.87 -22.06 4.08
N ARG A 441 -11.20 -23.22 3.95
CA ARG A 441 -9.76 -23.27 3.64
C ARG A 441 -9.30 -24.63 3.17
N LEU A 442 -8.16 -24.63 2.47
CA LEU A 442 -7.41 -25.81 2.07
C LEU A 442 -6.17 -25.96 2.96
N GLU A 443 -5.98 -27.14 3.55
CA GLU A 443 -4.74 -27.52 4.22
C GLU A 443 -3.93 -28.45 3.33
N ILE A 444 -2.64 -28.16 3.14
CA ILE A 444 -1.71 -29.06 2.45
C ILE A 444 -0.70 -29.60 3.46
N THR A 445 -0.52 -30.92 3.47
CA THR A 445 0.48 -31.59 4.30
C THR A 445 1.36 -32.53 3.47
N PRO A 446 2.68 -32.56 3.72
CA PRO A 446 3.45 -31.61 4.55
C PRO A 446 3.44 -30.18 3.99
N GLY A 447 3.58 -29.18 4.85
CA GLY A 447 3.54 -27.76 4.48
C GLY A 447 4.85 -27.21 3.87
N GLU A 448 5.92 -28.01 3.85
CA GLU A 448 7.21 -27.72 3.20
C GLU A 448 7.83 -29.06 2.76
N LEU A 449 8.47 -29.07 1.58
CA LEU A 449 9.18 -30.22 1.04
C LEU A 449 10.68 -29.92 1.00
N LEU A 450 11.47 -30.67 1.77
CA LEU A 450 12.94 -30.60 1.77
C LEU A 450 13.51 -31.92 1.25
N PHE A 451 13.93 -31.92 -0.01
CA PHE A 451 14.54 -33.09 -0.64
C PHE A 451 16.04 -33.19 -0.28
N GLN A 452 16.58 -34.41 -0.31
CA GLN A 452 18.01 -34.65 -0.05
C GLN A 452 18.78 -34.89 -1.35
N GLN A 453 18.13 -35.50 -2.34
CA GLN A 453 18.74 -35.83 -3.64
C GLN A 453 17.69 -35.77 -4.77
N PRO A 454 18.15 -35.62 -6.03
CA PRO A 454 17.28 -35.76 -7.21
C PRO A 454 16.58 -37.12 -7.25
N GLY A 455 15.29 -37.12 -7.58
CA GLY A 455 14.47 -38.32 -7.65
C GLY A 455 13.74 -38.69 -6.35
N ASP A 456 14.05 -38.04 -5.23
CA ASP A 456 13.27 -38.17 -3.99
C ASP A 456 11.79 -37.83 -4.25
N THR A 457 10.89 -38.58 -3.63
CA THR A 457 9.44 -38.40 -3.80
C THR A 457 8.74 -38.16 -2.47
N VAL A 458 7.78 -37.26 -2.45
CA VAL A 458 6.91 -37.00 -1.30
C VAL A 458 5.45 -36.91 -1.76
N GLN A 459 4.55 -37.54 -1.02
CA GLN A 459 3.12 -37.49 -1.28
C GLN A 459 2.49 -36.31 -0.53
N LEU A 460 1.85 -35.39 -1.27
CA LEU A 460 1.03 -34.35 -0.67
C LEU A 460 -0.35 -34.90 -0.31
N GLN A 461 -0.93 -34.37 0.76
CA GLN A 461 -2.33 -34.52 1.11
C GLN A 461 -2.99 -33.15 1.16
N ALA A 462 -4.11 -33.01 0.47
CA ALA A 462 -4.96 -31.82 0.50
C ALA A 462 -6.22 -32.11 1.32
N ILE A 463 -6.50 -31.29 2.33
CA ILE A 463 -7.66 -31.41 3.22
C ILE A 463 -8.51 -30.15 3.10
N ALA A 464 -9.75 -30.29 2.64
CA ALA A 464 -10.73 -29.20 2.64
C ALA A 464 -11.38 -29.10 4.02
N VAL A 465 -11.49 -27.87 4.53
CA VAL A 465 -12.19 -27.54 5.76
C VAL A 465 -13.39 -26.66 5.42
N TRP A 466 -14.54 -27.02 5.98
CA TRP A 466 -15.84 -26.39 5.69
C TRP A 466 -16.39 -25.65 6.91
N SER A 467 -17.33 -24.75 6.68
CA SER A 467 -17.91 -23.86 7.71
C SER A 467 -18.72 -24.54 8.80
N ASP A 468 -19.03 -25.83 8.62
CA ASP A 468 -19.64 -26.68 9.64
C ASP A 468 -18.60 -27.46 10.47
N GLY A 469 -17.30 -27.17 10.26
CA GLY A 469 -16.17 -27.89 10.86
C GLY A 469 -15.88 -29.25 10.23
N SER A 470 -16.60 -29.66 9.17
CA SER A 470 -16.30 -30.90 8.45
C SER A 470 -14.94 -30.80 7.73
N ARG A 471 -14.21 -31.92 7.72
CA ARG A 471 -12.88 -32.04 7.10
C ARG A 471 -12.87 -33.22 6.16
N GLU A 472 -12.37 -33.02 4.95
CA GLU A 472 -12.31 -34.06 3.93
C GLU A 472 -10.95 -34.07 3.23
N ASN A 473 -10.38 -35.26 3.01
CA ASN A 473 -9.22 -35.41 2.15
C ASN A 473 -9.65 -35.30 0.68
N VAL A 474 -9.27 -34.20 0.04
CA VAL A 474 -9.63 -33.85 -1.35
C VAL A 474 -8.43 -33.97 -2.30
N THR A 475 -7.40 -34.72 -1.92
CA THR A 475 -6.15 -34.87 -2.70
C THR A 475 -6.41 -35.30 -4.14
N ALA A 476 -7.27 -36.30 -4.35
CA ALA A 476 -7.61 -36.81 -5.67
C ALA A 476 -8.51 -35.87 -6.50
N LEU A 477 -9.05 -34.81 -5.89
CA LEU A 477 -9.83 -33.77 -6.57
C LEU A 477 -9.03 -32.48 -6.77
N THR A 478 -7.91 -32.34 -6.07
CA THR A 478 -7.04 -31.17 -6.15
C THR A 478 -6.27 -31.16 -7.46
N ARG A 479 -6.18 -29.98 -8.09
CA ARG A 479 -5.29 -29.75 -9.23
C ARG A 479 -3.94 -29.27 -8.68
N PHE A 480 -2.86 -29.93 -9.07
CA PHE A 480 -1.51 -29.56 -8.69
C PHE A 480 -0.74 -28.99 -9.88
N GLN A 481 0.06 -27.96 -9.63
CA GLN A 481 1.00 -27.37 -10.58
C GLN A 481 2.32 -27.08 -9.87
N THR A 482 3.41 -26.94 -10.62
CA THR A 482 4.71 -26.50 -10.09
C THR A 482 5.10 -25.21 -10.78
N ASN A 483 5.67 -24.27 -10.03
CA ASN A 483 6.16 -23.02 -10.59
C ASN A 483 7.47 -23.21 -11.37
N ASP A 484 8.20 -24.30 -11.11
CA ASP A 484 9.44 -24.63 -11.83
C ASP A 484 9.64 -26.16 -11.87
N GLU A 485 9.38 -26.75 -13.04
CA GLU A 485 9.56 -28.18 -13.30
C GLU A 485 11.03 -28.61 -13.30
N ALA A 486 11.99 -27.68 -13.45
CA ALA A 486 13.41 -28.00 -13.35
C ALA A 486 13.84 -28.34 -11.92
N VAL A 487 13.09 -27.89 -10.91
CA VAL A 487 13.34 -28.19 -9.49
C VAL A 487 12.51 -29.38 -9.03
N ALA A 488 11.20 -29.36 -9.27
CA ALA A 488 10.30 -30.43 -8.86
C ALA A 488 9.08 -30.55 -9.78
N VAL A 489 8.63 -31.79 -10.02
CA VAL A 489 7.40 -32.10 -10.77
C VAL A 489 6.37 -32.72 -9.85
N VAL A 490 5.08 -32.53 -10.15
CA VAL A 490 3.97 -33.08 -9.37
C VAL A 490 3.02 -33.85 -10.28
N SER A 491 2.63 -35.04 -9.85
CA SER A 491 1.63 -35.86 -10.55
C SER A 491 0.20 -35.41 -10.21
N PRO A 492 -0.82 -35.79 -11.01
CA PRO A 492 -2.21 -35.55 -10.64
C PRO A 492 -2.58 -36.12 -9.26
N ALA A 493 -1.95 -37.21 -8.82
CA ALA A 493 -2.22 -37.80 -7.51
C ALA A 493 -1.60 -37.03 -6.34
N GLY A 494 -0.89 -35.91 -6.57
CA GLY A 494 -0.19 -35.16 -5.53
C GLY A 494 1.18 -35.74 -5.15
N LEU A 495 1.67 -36.75 -5.88
CA LEU A 495 3.04 -37.25 -5.70
C LEU A 495 4.02 -36.27 -6.34
N VAL A 496 4.85 -35.63 -5.52
CA VAL A 496 5.90 -34.69 -5.92
C VAL A 496 7.22 -35.44 -6.03
N ARG A 497 8.00 -35.18 -7.08
CA ARG A 497 9.33 -35.74 -7.30
C ARG A 497 10.34 -34.63 -7.57
N SER A 498 11.48 -34.66 -6.88
CA SER A 498 12.58 -33.73 -7.14
C SER A 498 13.26 -34.02 -8.48
N VAL A 499 13.75 -32.96 -9.13
CA VAL A 499 14.43 -33.01 -10.45
C VAL A 499 15.83 -32.43 -10.34
N GLY A 500 15.97 -31.18 -9.94
CA GLY A 500 17.24 -30.45 -9.89
C GLY A 500 17.32 -29.53 -8.67
N PRO A 501 18.54 -29.10 -8.28
CA PRO A 501 18.72 -28.22 -7.13
C PRO A 501 18.07 -26.86 -7.37
N GLY A 502 17.51 -26.28 -6.32
CA GLY A 502 16.77 -25.02 -6.37
C GLY A 502 15.63 -24.97 -5.38
N ASP A 503 14.86 -23.87 -5.44
CA ASP A 503 13.60 -23.72 -4.74
C ASP A 503 12.45 -23.38 -5.70
N THR A 504 11.32 -24.04 -5.48
CA THR A 504 10.07 -23.80 -6.21
C THR A 504 8.88 -23.94 -5.26
N HIS A 505 7.67 -23.82 -5.79
CA HIS A 505 6.45 -24.10 -5.05
C HIS A 505 5.55 -25.06 -5.84
N ILE A 506 4.92 -25.98 -5.13
CA ILE A 506 3.81 -26.78 -5.64
C ILE A 506 2.52 -26.06 -5.31
N ILE A 507 1.81 -25.60 -6.34
CA ILE A 507 0.55 -24.88 -6.19
C ILE A 507 -0.61 -25.87 -6.23
N SER A 508 -1.41 -25.87 -5.17
CA SER A 508 -2.57 -26.74 -5.00
C SER A 508 -3.85 -25.92 -5.14
N PHE A 509 -4.74 -26.32 -6.05
CA PHE A 509 -6.01 -25.67 -6.32
C PHE A 509 -7.19 -26.59 -5.97
N TYR A 510 -8.07 -26.12 -5.09
CA TYR A 510 -9.34 -26.77 -4.79
C TYR A 510 -10.37 -25.71 -4.38
N ASP A 511 -11.51 -25.65 -5.08
CA ASP A 511 -12.52 -24.59 -4.89
C ASP A 511 -11.90 -23.18 -4.98
N ASN A 512 -12.05 -22.34 -3.96
CA ASN A 512 -11.35 -21.05 -3.81
C ASN A 512 -9.99 -21.15 -3.09
N GLY A 513 -9.62 -22.34 -2.61
CA GLY A 513 -8.34 -22.58 -1.95
C GLY A 513 -7.19 -22.69 -2.95
N ILE A 514 -6.22 -21.79 -2.82
CA ILE A 514 -4.95 -21.81 -3.55
C ILE A 514 -3.81 -21.76 -2.54
N ILE A 515 -3.02 -22.82 -2.47
CA ILE A 515 -1.92 -22.95 -1.50
C ILE A 515 -0.64 -23.30 -2.24
N GLY A 516 0.38 -22.46 -2.08
CA GLY A 516 1.75 -22.74 -2.52
C GLY A 516 2.56 -23.45 -1.44
N THR A 517 2.96 -24.70 -1.69
CA THR A 517 3.81 -25.49 -0.79
C THR A 517 5.27 -25.37 -1.24
N PRO A 518 6.19 -24.80 -0.43
CA PRO A 518 7.60 -24.68 -0.81
C PRO A 518 8.24 -26.05 -1.02
N ALA A 519 9.03 -26.17 -2.07
CA ALA A 519 9.76 -27.37 -2.43
C ALA A 519 11.21 -27.02 -2.75
N LEU A 520 12.15 -27.58 -1.97
CA LEU A 520 13.56 -27.23 -2.02
C LEU A 520 14.41 -28.49 -2.20
N LEU A 521 15.40 -28.41 -3.09
CA LEU A 521 16.50 -29.35 -3.18
C LEU A 521 17.82 -28.57 -3.05
N PRO A 522 18.70 -28.87 -2.08
CA PRO A 522 19.93 -28.12 -1.87
C PRO A 522 20.89 -28.15 -3.07
N PHE A 523 21.60 -27.04 -3.30
CA PHE A 523 22.67 -26.93 -4.31
C PHE A 523 23.97 -27.60 -3.87
N SER A 524 24.17 -27.79 -2.57
CA SER A 524 25.37 -28.44 -2.02
C SER A 524 25.06 -29.23 -0.75
N GLN A 525 26.06 -29.97 -0.27
CA GLN A 525 26.00 -30.74 0.97
C GLN A 525 26.23 -29.87 2.23
N LEU A 526 26.41 -28.57 2.07
CA LEU A 526 26.62 -27.62 3.17
C LEU A 526 25.28 -27.26 3.80
N THR A 527 24.55 -28.23 4.36
CA THR A 527 23.25 -28.00 5.01
C THR A 527 23.30 -28.42 6.48
N GLY A 528 22.35 -27.93 7.28
CA GLY A 528 22.29 -28.21 8.72
C GLY A 528 23.60 -27.84 9.42
N ASP A 529 24.15 -28.76 10.22
CA ASP A 529 25.39 -28.56 10.97
C ASP A 529 26.64 -28.32 10.09
N LYS A 530 26.56 -28.64 8.78
CA LYS A 530 27.65 -28.42 7.82
C LYS A 530 27.63 -27.03 7.19
N PHE A 531 26.54 -26.27 7.34
CA PHE A 531 26.47 -24.91 6.82
C PHE A 531 27.43 -24.02 7.63
N PRO A 532 28.26 -23.17 6.98
CA PRO A 532 29.21 -22.34 7.69
C PRO A 532 28.52 -21.36 8.64
N GLN A 533 29.17 -21.03 9.74
CA GLN A 533 28.68 -19.99 10.65
C GLN A 533 28.79 -18.62 9.95
N VAL A 534 27.64 -18.03 9.63
CA VAL A 534 27.54 -16.71 9.00
C VAL A 534 27.02 -15.73 10.05
N PRO A 535 27.67 -14.57 10.27
CA PRO A 535 27.15 -13.55 11.17
C PRO A 535 25.80 -13.00 10.70
N THR A 536 24.82 -12.95 11.60
CA THR A 536 23.47 -12.43 11.35
C THR A 536 23.18 -11.24 12.29
N PRO A 537 23.79 -10.06 12.07
CA PRO A 537 23.66 -8.92 12.98
C PRO A 537 22.26 -8.29 12.98
N THR A 538 21.45 -8.55 11.95
CA THR A 538 20.08 -8.06 11.84
C THR A 538 19.09 -9.21 11.64
N ARG A 539 17.81 -8.94 11.91
CA ARG A 539 16.73 -9.90 11.69
C ARG A 539 16.56 -10.29 10.21
N ILE A 540 16.85 -9.39 9.28
CA ILE A 540 16.91 -9.72 7.84
C ILE A 540 17.92 -10.85 7.60
N ASP A 541 19.11 -10.70 8.18
CA ASP A 541 20.20 -11.66 7.97
C ASP A 541 19.84 -13.03 8.54
N GLU A 542 19.20 -13.09 9.71
CA GLU A 542 18.72 -14.34 10.30
C GLU A 542 17.75 -15.07 9.36
N LEU A 543 16.76 -14.35 8.81
CA LEU A 543 15.71 -14.94 7.98
C LEU A 543 16.23 -15.34 6.59
N VAL A 544 17.18 -14.59 6.02
CA VAL A 544 17.83 -14.92 4.74
C VAL A 544 18.78 -16.10 4.93
N VAL A 545 19.66 -16.07 5.93
CA VAL A 545 20.59 -17.17 6.22
C VAL A 545 19.85 -18.46 6.55
N ALA A 546 18.71 -18.40 7.26
CA ALA A 546 17.88 -19.58 7.51
C ALA A 546 17.41 -20.26 6.20
N LYS A 547 17.01 -19.49 5.18
CA LYS A 547 16.65 -20.02 3.85
C LYS A 547 17.88 -20.57 3.12
N LEU A 548 18.98 -19.83 3.11
CA LEU A 548 20.23 -20.22 2.46
C LEU A 548 20.83 -21.51 3.05
N ALA A 549 20.69 -21.70 4.36
CA ALA A 549 21.12 -22.92 5.05
C ALA A 549 20.34 -24.16 4.62
N LYS A 550 19.03 -24.01 4.31
CA LYS A 550 18.23 -25.09 3.72
C LYS A 550 18.66 -25.41 2.29
N LEU A 551 19.08 -24.40 1.53
CA LEU A 551 19.53 -24.57 0.14
C LEU A 551 21.00 -25.01 0.03
N GLY A 552 21.76 -24.98 1.12
CA GLY A 552 23.19 -25.24 1.10
C GLY A 552 23.97 -24.23 0.25
N VAL A 553 23.56 -22.96 0.30
CA VAL A 553 24.15 -21.87 -0.47
C VAL A 553 24.75 -20.83 0.48
N PRO A 554 26.00 -21.00 0.93
CA PRO A 554 26.70 -19.95 1.66
C PRO A 554 26.66 -18.60 0.91
N PRO A 555 26.38 -17.48 1.60
CA PRO A 555 26.41 -16.18 0.97
C PRO A 555 27.83 -15.80 0.53
N SER A 556 27.92 -14.84 -0.38
CA SER A 556 29.18 -14.21 -0.77
C SER A 556 29.82 -13.46 0.40
N ASP A 557 31.09 -13.05 0.22
CA ASP A 557 31.74 -12.14 1.15
C ASP A 557 31.07 -10.75 1.15
N LEU A 558 31.38 -9.93 2.15
CA LEU A 558 30.96 -8.53 2.15
C LEU A 558 31.58 -7.79 0.96
N SER A 559 30.82 -6.82 0.42
CA SER A 559 31.31 -5.90 -0.59
C SER A 559 32.47 -5.05 -0.04
N THR A 560 33.33 -4.56 -0.93
CA THR A 560 34.31 -3.53 -0.54
C THR A 560 33.60 -2.23 -0.16
N ASP A 561 34.34 -1.26 0.39
CA ASP A 561 33.76 0.03 0.76
C ASP A 561 33.39 0.87 -0.46
N GLU A 562 34.14 0.76 -1.55
CA GLU A 562 33.81 1.37 -2.84
C GLU A 562 32.52 0.78 -3.42
N GLU A 563 32.41 -0.55 -3.43
CA GLU A 563 31.21 -1.25 -3.89
C GLU A 563 29.98 -0.87 -3.04
N PHE A 564 30.14 -0.87 -1.71
CA PHE A 564 29.06 -0.47 -0.79
C PHE A 564 28.62 0.96 -1.05
N LEU A 565 29.57 1.91 -1.09
CA LEU A 565 29.28 3.33 -1.24
C LEU A 565 28.60 3.61 -2.57
N ARG A 566 29.13 3.05 -3.67
CA ARG A 566 28.51 3.19 -4.99
C ARG A 566 27.06 2.69 -4.97
N ARG A 567 26.84 1.48 -4.44
CA ARG A 567 25.53 0.85 -4.44
C ARG A 567 24.51 1.62 -3.61
N VAL A 568 24.86 1.98 -2.38
CA VAL A 568 23.95 2.70 -1.49
C VAL A 568 23.67 4.11 -1.99
N SER A 569 24.63 4.81 -2.60
CA SER A 569 24.39 6.12 -3.21
C SER A 569 23.44 6.03 -4.41
N ILE A 570 23.59 5.03 -5.27
CA ILE A 570 22.69 4.82 -6.41
C ILE A 570 21.27 4.48 -5.94
N ASP A 571 21.13 3.53 -5.01
CA ASP A 571 19.81 3.04 -4.58
C ASP A 571 19.04 4.07 -3.77
N MET A 572 19.74 4.75 -2.85
CA MET A 572 19.12 5.64 -1.87
C MET A 572 18.87 7.04 -2.44
N ILE A 573 19.79 7.55 -3.25
CA ILE A 573 19.77 8.95 -3.73
C ILE A 573 19.92 9.11 -5.25
N GLY A 574 19.93 8.02 -6.02
CA GLY A 574 19.95 8.07 -7.49
C GLY A 574 21.17 8.78 -8.07
N THR A 575 22.34 8.72 -7.40
CA THR A 575 23.53 9.51 -7.76
C THR A 575 24.81 8.70 -7.51
N LEU A 576 25.85 8.93 -8.33
CA LEU A 576 27.17 8.37 -8.06
C LEU A 576 27.87 9.15 -6.92
N PRO A 577 28.63 8.49 -6.04
CA PRO A 577 29.46 9.21 -5.09
C PRO A 577 30.55 9.99 -5.81
N THR A 578 30.87 11.19 -5.32
CA THR A 578 31.95 12.01 -5.88
C THR A 578 33.33 11.45 -5.51
N PRO A 579 34.40 11.76 -6.27
CA PRO A 579 35.75 11.32 -5.94
C PRO A 579 36.19 11.68 -4.51
N ALA A 580 35.80 12.87 -4.03
CA ALA A 580 36.11 13.31 -2.67
C ALA A 580 35.36 12.50 -1.60
N GLU A 581 34.08 12.18 -1.82
CA GLU A 581 33.30 11.32 -0.92
C GLU A 581 33.87 9.90 -0.85
N ILE A 582 34.27 9.33 -2.01
CA ILE A 582 34.90 8.01 -2.06
C ILE A 582 36.19 8.01 -1.25
N ALA A 583 37.10 8.96 -1.51
CA ALA A 583 38.37 9.04 -0.79
C ALA A 583 38.18 9.18 0.73
N ALA A 584 37.24 10.04 1.16
CA ALA A 584 36.93 10.23 2.57
C ALA A 584 36.35 8.97 3.22
N PHE A 585 35.45 8.28 2.53
CA PHE A 585 34.79 7.08 3.05
C PHE A 585 35.72 5.86 3.15
N VAL A 586 36.60 5.69 2.16
CA VAL A 586 37.63 4.63 2.17
C VAL A 586 38.67 4.89 3.27
N ALA A 587 39.04 6.15 3.50
CA ALA A 587 39.99 6.52 4.56
C ALA A 587 39.42 6.40 5.99
N ASP A 588 38.11 6.49 6.16
CA ASP A 588 37.46 6.30 7.46
C ASP A 588 37.57 4.83 7.90
N THR A 589 38.12 4.58 9.09
CA THR A 589 38.30 3.23 9.65
C THR A 589 37.31 2.91 10.77
N SER A 590 36.35 3.82 11.02
CA SER A 590 35.34 3.64 12.06
C SER A 590 34.44 2.44 11.75
N PRO A 591 34.15 1.57 12.74
CA PRO A 591 33.34 0.36 12.51
C PRO A 591 31.89 0.65 12.12
N ASP A 592 31.40 1.85 12.41
CA ASP A 592 30.03 2.31 12.14
C ASP A 592 29.89 3.15 10.86
N LYS A 593 30.97 3.35 10.09
CA LYS A 593 30.98 4.29 8.95
C LYS A 593 29.90 4.03 7.91
N ARG A 594 29.55 2.76 7.67
CA ARG A 594 28.48 2.36 6.74
C ARG A 594 27.11 2.80 7.23
N ALA A 595 26.82 2.58 8.51
CA ALA A 595 25.56 3.02 9.14
C ALA A 595 25.45 4.55 9.16
N ARG A 596 26.53 5.26 9.54
CA ARG A 596 26.57 6.73 9.49
C ARG A 596 26.37 7.28 8.07
N LYS A 597 26.94 6.63 7.06
CA LYS A 597 26.74 7.01 5.65
C LYS A 597 25.29 6.79 5.21
N ILE A 598 24.64 5.70 5.63
CA ILE A 598 23.21 5.48 5.37
C ILE A 598 22.38 6.60 5.97
N ASP A 599 22.60 6.96 7.24
CA ASP A 599 21.86 8.03 7.90
C ASP A 599 22.08 9.40 7.23
N GLU A 600 23.31 9.71 6.82
CA GLU A 600 23.61 10.92 6.05
C GLU A 600 22.85 10.96 4.73
N LEU A 601 22.87 9.86 3.96
CA LEU A 601 22.22 9.81 2.64
C LEU A 601 20.70 9.95 2.73
N LEU A 602 20.05 9.45 3.79
CA LEU A 602 18.60 9.59 4.00
C LEU A 602 18.18 11.04 4.26
N GLU A 603 19.09 11.88 4.75
CA GLU A 603 18.82 13.30 5.04
C GLU A 603 19.17 14.23 3.86
N ARG A 604 19.71 13.68 2.76
CA ARG A 604 20.08 14.47 1.59
C ARG A 604 18.87 14.88 0.74
N PRO A 605 18.88 16.08 0.13
CA PRO A 605 17.81 16.49 -0.80
C PRO A 605 17.69 15.58 -2.04
N GLU A 606 18.77 14.88 -2.42
CA GLU A 606 18.75 13.88 -3.48
C GLU A 606 17.88 12.67 -3.15
N TYR A 607 17.81 12.23 -1.88
CA TYR A 607 16.88 11.18 -1.43
C TYR A 607 15.43 11.60 -1.74
N VAL A 608 15.07 12.81 -1.32
CA VAL A 608 13.72 13.37 -1.55
C VAL A 608 13.39 13.38 -3.03
N THR A 609 14.32 13.86 -3.85
CA THR A 609 14.14 13.97 -5.31
C THR A 609 13.98 12.61 -5.97
N TRP A 610 14.85 11.66 -5.63
CA TRP A 610 14.84 10.32 -6.22
C TRP A 610 13.56 9.56 -5.85
N TRP A 611 13.19 9.53 -4.57
CA TRP A 611 12.00 8.83 -4.11
C TRP A 611 10.70 9.50 -4.54
N THR A 612 10.68 10.83 -4.69
CA THR A 612 9.56 11.52 -5.36
C THR A 612 9.38 11.01 -6.78
N THR A 613 10.45 10.87 -7.57
CA THR A 613 10.37 10.35 -8.94
C THR A 613 9.84 8.92 -8.97
N ARG A 614 10.29 8.06 -8.04
CA ARG A 614 9.78 6.69 -7.88
C ARG A 614 8.29 6.65 -7.50
N LEU A 615 7.86 7.50 -6.58
CA LEU A 615 6.44 7.57 -6.19
C LEU A 615 5.58 8.14 -7.32
N CYS A 616 6.08 9.11 -8.09
CA CYS A 616 5.40 9.59 -9.30
C CYS A 616 5.20 8.49 -10.35
N ASP A 617 6.18 7.57 -10.49
CA ASP A 617 6.02 6.41 -11.37
C ASP A 617 4.91 5.49 -10.85
N LEU A 618 4.96 5.14 -9.56
CA LEU A 618 3.98 4.28 -8.91
C LEU A 618 2.55 4.85 -8.99
N THR A 619 2.37 6.14 -8.72
CA THR A 619 1.04 6.77 -8.68
C THR A 619 0.58 7.27 -10.05
N GLY A 620 1.43 7.24 -11.07
CA GLY A 620 1.08 7.56 -12.46
C GLY A 620 0.98 9.05 -12.78
N ALA A 621 1.87 9.88 -12.21
CA ALA A 621 1.90 11.32 -12.46
C ALA A 621 2.35 11.65 -13.90
N ASN A 622 1.37 11.77 -14.81
CA ASN A 622 1.58 11.95 -16.24
C ASN A 622 0.65 13.02 -16.85
N ALA A 623 1.22 14.13 -17.32
CA ALA A 623 0.48 15.18 -18.01
C ALA A 623 -0.24 14.72 -19.29
N GLY A 624 0.20 13.64 -19.95
CA GLY A 624 -0.43 13.08 -21.15
C GLY A 624 -1.85 12.54 -20.90
N TYR A 625 -2.11 12.00 -19.70
CA TYR A 625 -3.42 11.50 -19.28
C TYR A 625 -4.24 12.55 -18.51
N LEU A 626 -3.71 13.75 -18.32
CA LEU A 626 -4.44 14.88 -17.72
C LEU A 626 -5.11 15.75 -18.79
N GLY A 627 -5.36 15.21 -19.99
CA GLY A 627 -5.91 15.91 -21.15
C GLY A 627 -7.33 16.46 -20.97
N GLY A 628 -8.03 16.11 -19.89
CA GLY A 628 -9.30 16.70 -19.48
C GLY A 628 -9.19 18.14 -18.96
N THR A 629 -7.97 18.65 -18.76
CA THR A 629 -7.71 20.04 -18.35
C THR A 629 -6.70 20.71 -19.30
N GLU A 630 -6.93 21.99 -19.57
CA GLU A 630 -5.98 22.83 -20.29
C GLU A 630 -4.71 23.14 -19.45
N MET A 631 -4.68 22.72 -18.18
CA MET A 631 -3.59 22.90 -17.22
C MET A 631 -2.79 21.62 -16.93
N ALA A 632 -2.85 20.62 -17.82
CA ALA A 632 -2.27 19.28 -17.61
C ALA A 632 -0.81 19.27 -17.10
N SER A 633 0.05 20.14 -17.65
CA SER A 633 1.46 20.23 -17.22
C SER A 633 1.64 20.85 -15.84
N VAL A 634 0.75 21.78 -15.45
CA VAL A 634 0.76 22.40 -14.12
C VAL A 634 0.25 21.40 -13.08
N VAL A 635 -0.83 20.69 -13.37
CA VAL A 635 -1.39 19.63 -12.50
C VAL A 635 -0.35 18.53 -12.25
N ALA A 636 0.38 18.10 -13.29
CA ALA A 636 1.44 17.11 -13.12
C ALA A 636 2.60 17.64 -12.26
N ALA A 637 2.97 18.92 -12.39
CA ALA A 637 3.98 19.55 -11.55
C ALA A 637 3.52 19.65 -10.09
N GLN A 638 2.29 20.09 -9.83
CA GLN A 638 1.67 20.12 -8.50
C GLN A 638 1.64 18.74 -7.83
N TRP A 639 1.37 17.69 -8.62
CA TRP A 639 1.44 16.31 -8.12
C TRP A 639 2.85 15.96 -7.63
N ARG A 640 3.86 16.23 -8.45
CA ARG A 640 5.26 16.00 -8.08
C ARG A 640 5.67 16.81 -6.84
N GLU A 641 5.29 18.09 -6.82
CA GLU A 641 5.59 19.03 -5.75
C GLU A 641 4.98 18.56 -4.42
N TRP A 642 3.72 18.14 -4.41
CA TRP A 642 3.09 17.55 -3.23
C TRP A 642 3.82 16.32 -2.72
N LEU A 643 4.13 15.36 -3.60
CA LEU A 643 4.91 14.17 -3.21
C LEU A 643 6.30 14.55 -2.68
N THR A 644 6.91 15.61 -3.22
CA THR A 644 8.20 16.13 -2.72
C THR A 644 8.08 16.57 -1.27
N GLY A 645 7.02 17.31 -0.93
CA GLY A 645 6.74 17.70 0.46
C GLY A 645 6.60 16.48 1.37
N ARG A 646 5.79 15.50 0.95
CA ARG A 646 5.54 14.27 1.74
C ARG A 646 6.80 13.45 1.99
N VAL A 647 7.64 13.27 0.97
CA VAL A 647 8.91 12.53 1.12
C VAL A 647 9.91 13.31 1.96
N ARG A 648 10.00 14.64 1.80
CA ARG A 648 10.88 15.51 2.60
C ARG A 648 10.52 15.45 4.08
N ASP A 649 9.22 15.52 4.36
CA ASP A 649 8.69 15.60 5.73
C ASP A 649 8.56 14.18 6.35
N ASN A 650 8.90 13.13 5.59
CA ASN A 650 8.83 11.72 5.94
C ASN A 650 7.43 11.31 6.42
N ASP A 651 6.40 11.77 5.73
CA ASP A 651 5.03 11.31 5.97
C ASP A 651 4.95 9.80 5.74
N GLY A 652 4.27 9.10 6.67
CA GLY A 652 4.01 7.67 6.56
C GLY A 652 3.27 7.35 5.26
N TRP A 653 3.57 6.18 4.67
CA TRP A 653 2.94 5.75 3.41
C TRP A 653 1.42 5.67 3.52
N ASP A 654 0.88 5.32 4.69
CA ASP A 654 -0.55 5.40 5.02
C ASP A 654 -1.14 6.81 4.82
N LYS A 655 -0.45 7.85 5.28
CA LYS A 655 -0.88 9.26 5.16
C LYS A 655 -0.77 9.76 3.73
N ILE A 656 0.31 9.40 3.03
CA ILE A 656 0.49 9.73 1.61
C ILE A 656 -0.67 9.12 0.80
N VAL A 657 -1.01 7.86 1.06
CA VAL A 657 -2.08 7.18 0.33
C VAL A 657 -3.44 7.69 0.73
N ALA A 658 -3.72 7.96 2.01
CA ALA A 658 -4.95 8.61 2.45
C ALA A 658 -5.16 9.97 1.76
N GLY A 659 -4.09 10.77 1.66
CA GLY A 659 -4.07 12.06 0.96
C GLY A 659 -4.35 11.97 -0.54
N ILE A 660 -4.19 10.78 -1.16
CA ILE A 660 -4.53 10.51 -2.56
C ILE A 660 -5.93 9.88 -2.69
N VAL A 661 -6.19 8.82 -1.92
CA VAL A 661 -7.40 8.00 -2.01
C VAL A 661 -8.61 8.81 -1.61
N LEU A 662 -8.59 9.47 -0.45
CA LEU A 662 -9.71 10.25 0.08
C LEU A 662 -9.78 11.68 -0.50
N ALA A 663 -8.88 12.01 -1.42
CA ALA A 663 -8.77 13.35 -1.96
C ALA A 663 -10.06 13.81 -2.65
N SER A 664 -10.55 14.98 -2.25
CA SER A 664 -11.63 15.72 -2.91
C SER A 664 -11.15 17.13 -3.16
N SER A 665 -11.54 17.75 -4.27
CA SER A 665 -10.94 19.03 -4.66
C SER A 665 -11.22 20.19 -3.71
N ARG A 666 -12.42 20.25 -3.12
CA ARG A 666 -12.84 21.39 -2.30
C ARG A 666 -13.66 21.06 -1.05
N GLY A 667 -13.97 19.79 -0.81
CA GLY A 667 -14.87 19.40 0.27
C GLY A 667 -16.20 20.17 0.20
N GLU A 668 -16.53 20.91 1.26
CA GLU A 668 -17.72 21.76 1.33
C GLU A 668 -17.52 23.21 0.83
N GLN A 669 -16.28 23.60 0.52
CA GLN A 669 -15.95 24.95 0.05
C GLN A 669 -16.72 25.29 -1.25
N PRO A 670 -17.31 26.49 -1.40
CA PRO A 670 -17.96 26.92 -2.63
C PRO A 670 -17.00 26.94 -3.84
N TYR A 671 -17.50 26.58 -5.02
CA TYR A 671 -16.68 26.50 -6.24
C TYR A 671 -15.91 27.80 -6.56
N PRO A 672 -16.46 29.03 -6.42
CA PRO A 672 -15.69 30.26 -6.63
C PRO A 672 -14.46 30.41 -5.73
N GLU A 673 -14.57 30.01 -4.46
CA GLU A 673 -13.48 30.08 -3.49
C GLU A 673 -12.40 29.04 -3.80
N TYR A 674 -12.80 27.82 -4.15
CA TYR A 674 -11.89 26.78 -4.64
C TYR A 674 -11.10 27.27 -5.86
N ILE A 675 -11.75 27.93 -6.81
CA ILE A 675 -11.07 28.45 -7.99
C ILE A 675 -10.07 29.55 -7.63
N ALA A 676 -10.42 30.42 -6.68
CA ALA A 676 -9.50 31.45 -6.21
C ALA A 676 -8.27 30.82 -5.55
N GLU A 677 -8.47 29.84 -4.66
CA GLU A 677 -7.40 29.08 -4.01
C GLU A 677 -6.53 28.32 -5.00
N GLN A 678 -7.11 27.54 -5.93
CA GLN A 678 -6.32 26.82 -6.92
C GLN A 678 -5.48 27.74 -7.82
N SER A 679 -5.93 28.98 -8.01
CA SER A 679 -5.22 29.95 -8.84
C SER A 679 -4.01 30.55 -8.11
N THR A 680 -3.95 30.52 -6.78
CA THR A 680 -2.77 31.00 -6.02
C THR A 680 -1.57 30.09 -6.25
N PHE A 681 -1.76 28.76 -6.35
CA PHE A 681 -0.71 27.79 -6.67
C PHE A 681 -0.13 27.94 -8.09
N THR A 682 -0.73 28.80 -8.91
CA THR A 682 -0.23 29.10 -10.25
C THR A 682 0.32 30.51 -10.40
N ASP A 683 0.17 31.36 -9.39
CA ASP A 683 0.70 32.72 -9.41
C ASP A 683 2.23 32.67 -9.45
N LYS A 684 2.82 33.29 -10.48
CA LYS A 684 4.28 33.38 -10.60
C LYS A 684 4.87 34.56 -9.83
N LYS A 685 4.04 35.49 -9.36
CA LYS A 685 4.49 36.67 -8.59
C LYS A 685 4.62 36.33 -7.11
N ASP A 686 3.67 35.57 -6.58
CA ASP A 686 3.67 35.10 -5.19
C ASP A 686 3.43 33.57 -5.18
N PRO A 687 4.47 32.79 -5.53
CA PRO A 687 4.32 31.36 -5.70
C PRO A 687 4.09 30.67 -4.36
N ILE A 688 2.97 29.97 -4.25
CA ILE A 688 2.67 29.07 -3.14
C ILE A 688 2.94 27.64 -3.60
N ASP A 689 3.72 26.91 -2.81
CA ASP A 689 4.06 25.52 -3.07
C ASP A 689 2.84 24.61 -2.84
N TYR A 690 2.47 23.79 -3.82
CA TYR A 690 1.34 22.86 -3.72
C TYR A 690 1.54 21.77 -2.65
N ALA A 691 2.76 21.59 -2.14
CA ALA A 691 3.05 20.76 -0.96
C ALA A 691 2.33 21.22 0.31
N ALA A 692 1.91 22.49 0.39
CA ALA A 692 1.06 22.97 1.47
C ALA A 692 -0.35 22.35 1.45
N SER A 693 -0.80 21.84 0.29
CA SER A 693 -2.07 21.13 0.18
C SER A 693 -2.06 19.84 0.99
N GLN A 694 -3.12 19.60 1.75
CA GLN A 694 -3.27 18.35 2.50
C GLN A 694 -3.69 17.16 1.63
N GLN A 695 -4.23 17.42 0.43
CA GLN A 695 -4.80 16.39 -0.44
C GLN A 695 -4.22 16.45 -1.86
N MET A 696 -4.26 15.31 -2.54
CA MET A 696 -3.83 15.12 -3.92
C MET A 696 -4.99 14.63 -4.80
N PRO A 697 -5.94 15.50 -5.17
CA PRO A 697 -7.07 15.12 -6.02
C PRO A 697 -6.65 14.74 -7.44
N HIS A 698 -5.49 15.20 -7.90
CA HIS A 698 -5.03 15.03 -9.28
C HIS A 698 -4.87 13.58 -9.72
N TYR A 699 -4.70 12.64 -8.78
CA TYR A 699 -4.72 11.19 -9.05
C TYR A 699 -5.99 10.74 -9.78
N TRP A 700 -7.14 11.32 -9.42
CA TRP A 700 -8.45 10.98 -9.98
C TRP A 700 -8.81 11.74 -11.26
N TYR A 701 -7.95 12.65 -11.75
CA TYR A 701 -8.16 13.39 -13.01
C TYR A 701 -7.76 12.61 -14.27
N ARG A 702 -7.14 11.45 -14.11
CA ARG A 702 -6.53 10.71 -15.21
C ARG A 702 -7.59 10.18 -16.17
N SER A 703 -7.44 10.53 -17.45
CA SER A 703 -8.38 10.19 -18.51
C SER A 703 -8.37 8.71 -18.89
N ASN A 704 -7.30 7.97 -18.55
CA ASN A 704 -7.24 6.51 -18.67
C ASN A 704 -7.86 5.79 -17.46
N GLN A 705 -8.54 6.52 -16.56
CA GLN A 705 -9.28 6.02 -15.40
C GLN A 705 -10.64 6.71 -15.28
N GLY A 706 -11.27 6.96 -16.43
CA GLY A 706 -12.57 7.62 -16.48
C GLY A 706 -13.70 6.71 -16.02
N GLN A 707 -13.56 5.40 -16.25
CA GLN A 707 -14.56 4.41 -15.85
C GLN A 707 -14.26 3.82 -14.46
N PRO A 708 -15.29 3.44 -13.68
CA PRO A 708 -15.11 2.81 -12.37
C PRO A 708 -14.24 1.55 -12.41
N ALA A 709 -14.40 0.70 -13.44
CA ALA A 709 -13.59 -0.50 -13.61
C ALA A 709 -12.10 -0.18 -13.82
N GLU A 710 -11.79 0.85 -14.61
CA GLU A 710 -10.41 1.32 -14.83
C GLU A 710 -9.77 1.84 -13.52
N LYS A 711 -10.57 2.51 -12.67
CA LYS A 711 -10.14 2.95 -11.34
C LYS A 711 -9.85 1.78 -10.42
N ALA A 712 -10.72 0.76 -10.41
CA ALA A 712 -10.54 -0.44 -9.61
C ALA A 712 -9.25 -1.20 -9.99
N LEU A 713 -8.99 -1.38 -11.29
CA LEU A 713 -7.76 -1.98 -11.78
C LEU A 713 -6.52 -1.18 -11.36
N ALA A 714 -6.53 0.13 -11.62
CA ALA A 714 -5.40 0.99 -11.28
C ALA A 714 -5.13 1.04 -9.78
N PHE A 715 -6.17 1.01 -8.95
CA PHE A 715 -6.07 0.93 -7.50
C PHE A 715 -5.44 -0.40 -7.06
N GLY A 716 -5.90 -1.53 -7.63
CA GLY A 716 -5.33 -2.86 -7.38
C GLY A 716 -3.83 -2.92 -7.67
N TYR A 717 -3.42 -2.38 -8.82
CA TYR A 717 -1.99 -2.24 -9.14
C TYR A 717 -1.27 -1.35 -8.14
N THR A 718 -1.72 -0.10 -8.00
CA THR A 718 -0.95 0.93 -7.28
C THR A 718 -0.79 0.59 -5.80
N PHE A 719 -1.89 0.21 -5.12
CA PHE A 719 -1.91 0.15 -3.67
C PHE A 719 -1.97 -1.28 -3.11
N LEU A 720 -2.42 -2.27 -3.87
CA LEU A 720 -2.53 -3.65 -3.38
C LEU A 720 -1.46 -4.59 -3.97
N GLY A 721 -0.82 -4.19 -5.08
CA GLY A 721 0.14 -5.05 -5.80
C GLY A 721 -0.52 -6.29 -6.41
N VAL A 722 -1.84 -6.24 -6.67
CA VAL A 722 -2.63 -7.34 -7.23
C VAL A 722 -3.10 -7.01 -8.65
N ARG A 723 -3.24 -8.05 -9.49
CA ARG A 723 -3.64 -7.93 -10.90
C ARG A 723 -5.08 -8.41 -11.07
N LEU A 724 -6.00 -7.48 -11.32
CA LEU A 724 -7.44 -7.77 -11.35
C LEU A 724 -8.00 -7.92 -12.77
N GLU A 725 -7.19 -7.80 -13.82
CA GLU A 725 -7.70 -7.76 -15.20
C GLU A 725 -8.42 -9.03 -15.61
N CYS A 726 -7.92 -10.20 -15.18
CA CYS A 726 -8.56 -11.46 -15.47
C CYS A 726 -9.94 -11.55 -14.80
N ALA A 727 -10.06 -10.98 -13.59
CA ALA A 727 -11.31 -10.95 -12.82
C ALA A 727 -12.42 -10.14 -13.53
N GLN A 728 -12.10 -9.28 -14.50
CA GLN A 728 -13.13 -8.54 -15.25
C GLN A 728 -14.08 -9.43 -16.05
N CYS A 729 -13.64 -10.61 -16.46
CA CYS A 729 -14.38 -11.46 -17.39
C CYS A 729 -14.62 -12.88 -16.87
N HIS A 730 -13.82 -13.35 -15.92
CA HIS A 730 -13.93 -14.67 -15.31
C HIS A 730 -13.16 -14.73 -13.99
N LYS A 731 -13.27 -15.81 -13.20
CA LYS A 731 -12.45 -16.00 -12.00
C LYS A 731 -10.95 -15.95 -12.32
N HIS A 732 -10.17 -15.26 -11.49
CA HIS A 732 -8.73 -15.16 -11.65
C HIS A 732 -8.07 -16.57 -11.61
N PRO A 733 -7.19 -16.92 -12.56
CA PRO A 733 -6.61 -18.27 -12.66
C PRO A 733 -5.69 -18.65 -11.48
N PHE A 734 -5.10 -17.65 -10.84
CA PHE A 734 -4.02 -17.78 -9.85
C PHE A 734 -4.38 -17.16 -8.50
N ASP A 735 -5.62 -16.69 -8.35
CA ASP A 735 -6.08 -15.99 -7.15
C ASP A 735 -7.55 -16.31 -6.88
N GLN A 736 -8.04 -15.90 -5.71
CA GLN A 736 -9.41 -16.18 -5.26
C GLN A 736 -10.47 -15.26 -5.91
N TRP A 737 -10.06 -14.19 -6.57
CA TRP A 737 -10.96 -13.14 -7.08
C TRP A 737 -11.88 -13.65 -8.20
N SER A 738 -13.19 -13.60 -7.97
CA SER A 738 -14.20 -13.91 -8.99
C SER A 738 -14.58 -12.68 -9.81
N GLN A 739 -15.37 -12.89 -10.88
CA GLN A 739 -15.94 -11.78 -11.65
C GLN A 739 -16.88 -10.92 -10.80
N ASN A 740 -17.69 -11.56 -9.95
CA ASN A 740 -18.60 -10.86 -9.05
C ASN A 740 -17.82 -10.02 -8.01
N ASP A 741 -16.70 -10.52 -7.49
CA ASP A 741 -15.87 -9.73 -6.56
C ASP A 741 -15.30 -8.48 -7.24
N PHE A 742 -14.88 -8.59 -8.51
CA PHE A 742 -14.42 -7.44 -9.28
C PHE A 742 -15.54 -6.41 -9.56
N GLU A 743 -16.73 -6.88 -9.92
CA GLU A 743 -17.90 -6.04 -10.15
C GLU A 743 -18.31 -5.30 -8.86
N GLN A 744 -18.36 -6.00 -7.73
CA GLN A 744 -18.69 -5.41 -6.42
C GLN A 744 -17.59 -4.47 -5.92
N PHE A 745 -16.32 -4.74 -6.21
CA PHE A 745 -15.23 -3.81 -5.90
C PHE A 745 -15.27 -2.56 -6.79
N THR A 746 -15.68 -2.72 -8.06
CA THR A 746 -15.88 -1.61 -9.01
C THR A 746 -16.92 -0.61 -8.53
N GLU A 747 -17.97 -1.07 -7.83
CA GLU A 747 -19.02 -0.20 -7.28
C GLU A 747 -18.49 0.86 -6.30
N VAL A 748 -17.41 0.57 -5.58
CA VAL A 748 -16.73 1.51 -4.66
C VAL A 748 -16.29 2.79 -5.40
N PHE A 749 -15.92 2.66 -6.68
CA PHE A 749 -15.38 3.75 -7.48
C PHE A 749 -16.45 4.48 -8.32
N SER A 750 -17.70 4.02 -8.31
CA SER A 750 -18.74 4.48 -9.24
C SER A 750 -19.16 5.93 -9.01
N ARG A 751 -19.13 6.39 -7.74
CA ARG A 751 -19.50 7.75 -7.34
C ARG A 751 -18.33 8.75 -7.39
N ILE A 752 -17.10 8.31 -7.63
CA ILE A 752 -15.94 9.20 -7.77
C ILE A 752 -16.01 9.86 -9.14
N LYS A 753 -16.18 11.19 -9.20
CA LYS A 753 -16.26 11.95 -10.46
C LYS A 753 -15.11 12.96 -10.56
N SER A 754 -14.69 13.22 -11.78
CA SER A 754 -13.69 14.24 -12.12
C SER A 754 -14.23 15.10 -13.26
N GLY A 755 -14.07 16.42 -13.17
CA GLY A 755 -14.54 17.34 -14.19
C GLY A 755 -15.20 18.55 -13.56
N VAL A 756 -16.47 18.80 -13.85
CA VAL A 756 -17.23 19.94 -13.33
C VAL A 756 -18.45 19.38 -12.62
N ALA A 757 -18.64 19.71 -11.34
CA ALA A 757 -19.82 19.28 -10.62
C ALA A 757 -21.08 20.00 -11.18
N PRO A 758 -22.27 19.38 -11.16
CA PRO A 758 -23.48 19.96 -11.74
C PRO A 758 -23.79 21.38 -11.25
N GLU A 759 -23.56 21.65 -9.96
CA GLU A 759 -23.76 22.95 -9.34
C GLU A 759 -22.70 24.00 -9.77
N SER A 760 -21.52 23.56 -10.20
CA SER A 760 -20.40 24.41 -10.62
C SER A 760 -20.52 24.88 -12.07
N VAL A 761 -21.34 24.21 -12.90
CA VAL A 761 -21.44 24.46 -14.35
C VAL A 761 -21.78 25.93 -14.65
N GLY A 762 -22.72 26.53 -13.92
CA GLY A 762 -23.13 27.91 -14.14
C GLY A 762 -22.00 28.92 -13.95
N TYR A 763 -21.29 28.82 -12.82
CA TYR A 763 -20.16 29.71 -12.52
C TYR A 763 -18.97 29.46 -13.45
N GLN A 764 -18.72 28.19 -13.82
CA GLN A 764 -17.66 27.86 -14.75
C GLN A 764 -17.89 28.48 -16.14
N ASN A 765 -19.13 28.43 -16.65
CA ASN A 765 -19.48 29.06 -17.92
C ASN A 765 -19.34 30.59 -17.84
N TYR A 766 -19.80 31.19 -16.75
CA TYR A 766 -19.60 32.62 -16.48
C TYR A 766 -18.11 33.02 -16.50
N LEU A 767 -17.22 32.25 -15.86
CA LEU A 767 -15.78 32.50 -15.89
C LEU A 767 -15.21 32.39 -17.32
N LYS A 768 -15.62 31.39 -18.10
CA LYS A 768 -15.18 31.22 -19.49
C LYS A 768 -15.55 32.44 -20.35
N GLU A 769 -16.79 32.92 -20.21
CA GLU A 769 -17.28 34.11 -20.91
C GLU A 769 -16.52 35.38 -20.47
N MET A 770 -16.34 35.58 -19.17
CA MET A 770 -15.66 36.75 -18.61
C MET A 770 -14.18 36.84 -19.02
N LEU A 771 -13.50 35.69 -19.07
CA LEU A 771 -12.10 35.62 -19.52
C LEU A 771 -11.97 35.83 -21.04
N GLY A 772 -13.07 35.94 -21.77
CA GLY A 772 -13.08 36.18 -23.21
C GLY A 772 -12.37 35.06 -23.97
N VAL A 773 -12.55 33.81 -23.54
CA VAL A 773 -12.03 32.60 -24.22
C VAL A 773 -13.17 32.01 -25.05
N PRO A 774 -13.27 32.29 -26.37
CA PRO A 774 -14.34 31.76 -27.20
C PRO A 774 -14.38 30.23 -27.17
N ASP A 775 -15.56 29.65 -26.99
CA ASP A 775 -15.82 28.20 -27.14
C ASP A 775 -15.30 27.65 -28.49
N LYS A 776 -15.18 28.53 -29.49
CA LYS A 776 -14.81 28.24 -30.88
C LYS A 776 -13.44 28.81 -31.32
N LEU A 777 -12.48 29.06 -30.42
CA LEU A 777 -11.10 29.30 -30.87
C LEU A 777 -10.48 28.03 -31.48
N ASN A 778 -9.90 28.18 -32.68
CA ASN A 778 -9.19 27.14 -33.42
C ASN A 778 -7.99 26.59 -32.62
N THR A 779 -8.04 25.28 -32.37
CA THR A 779 -7.06 24.38 -31.70
C THR A 779 -6.96 24.50 -30.17
N ALA A 780 -6.91 23.34 -29.50
CA ALA A 780 -6.75 23.22 -28.04
C ALA A 780 -5.46 23.89 -27.52
N ALA A 781 -4.41 23.96 -28.35
CA ALA A 781 -3.15 24.62 -28.01
C ALA A 781 -3.32 26.12 -27.67
N THR A 782 -4.18 26.83 -28.41
CA THR A 782 -4.44 28.26 -28.18
C THR A 782 -5.18 28.50 -26.85
N ARG A 783 -6.13 27.62 -26.49
CA ARG A 783 -6.83 27.68 -25.20
C ARG A 783 -5.88 27.43 -24.04
N ARG A 784 -5.08 26.36 -24.14
CA ARG A 784 -3.99 26.06 -23.19
C ARG A 784 -3.08 27.25 -22.95
N GLY A 785 -2.54 27.85 -24.02
CA GLY A 785 -1.66 29.01 -23.90
C GLY A 785 -2.32 30.21 -23.21
N THR A 786 -3.62 30.41 -23.44
CA THR A 786 -4.39 31.48 -22.80
C THR A 786 -4.59 31.23 -21.30
N TYR A 787 -5.03 30.02 -20.92
CA TYR A 787 -5.21 29.68 -19.50
C TYR A 787 -3.90 29.67 -18.72
N LEU A 788 -2.81 29.15 -19.29
CA LEU A 788 -1.48 29.20 -18.66
C LEU A 788 -1.02 30.63 -18.37
N ARG A 789 -1.31 31.57 -19.28
CA ARG A 789 -0.97 32.99 -19.07
C ARG A 789 -1.82 33.61 -17.96
N ILE A 790 -3.13 33.35 -17.97
CA ILE A 790 -4.06 33.90 -16.95
C ILE A 790 -3.73 33.33 -15.57
N ALA A 791 -3.53 32.01 -15.47
CA ALA A 791 -3.15 31.33 -14.24
C ALA A 791 -1.81 31.86 -13.68
N ALA A 792 -0.83 32.12 -14.55
CA ALA A 792 0.45 32.72 -14.17
C ALA A 792 0.35 34.14 -13.57
N GLU A 793 -0.77 34.83 -13.80
CA GLU A 793 -1.10 36.13 -13.19
C GLU A 793 -1.83 35.97 -11.83
N GLY A 794 -1.99 34.74 -11.32
CA GLY A 794 -2.76 34.42 -10.11
C GLY A 794 -4.27 34.54 -10.28
N ARG A 795 -4.74 34.68 -11.53
CA ARG A 795 -6.15 34.97 -11.80
C ARG A 795 -6.98 33.67 -11.92
N PRO A 796 -8.22 33.67 -11.39
CA PRO A 796 -9.18 32.59 -11.56
C PRO A 796 -9.30 32.06 -12.99
N ILE A 797 -9.11 30.76 -13.16
CA ILE A 797 -9.42 30.01 -14.40
C ILE A 797 -10.38 28.85 -14.08
N PRO A 798 -11.13 28.31 -15.06
CA PRO A 798 -12.07 27.21 -14.81
C PRO A 798 -11.33 25.88 -14.58
N TRP A 799 -10.85 25.65 -13.35
CA TRP A 799 -10.28 24.38 -12.92
C TRP A 799 -11.33 23.26 -12.92
N ASN A 800 -10.89 22.03 -13.18
CA ASN A 800 -11.70 20.86 -12.88
C ASN A 800 -11.64 20.57 -11.37
N GLU A 801 -12.57 19.73 -10.92
CA GLU A 801 -12.68 19.25 -9.55
C GLU A 801 -12.91 17.73 -9.50
N VAL A 802 -12.43 17.10 -8.44
CA VAL A 802 -12.83 15.76 -8.00
C VAL A 802 -13.90 15.92 -6.95
N TYR A 803 -15.01 15.22 -7.13
CA TYR A 803 -16.12 15.23 -6.21
C TYR A 803 -16.78 13.86 -6.13
N ILE A 804 -17.49 13.63 -5.05
CA ILE A 804 -18.30 12.43 -4.85
C ILE A 804 -19.74 12.74 -5.23
N ALA A 805 -20.28 11.97 -6.18
CA ALA A 805 -21.70 12.06 -6.52
C ALA A 805 -22.57 11.63 -5.33
N ALA A 806 -23.71 12.31 -5.16
CA ALA A 806 -24.68 11.98 -4.12
C ALA A 806 -25.14 10.51 -4.23
N PRO A 807 -25.43 9.84 -3.09
CA PRO A 807 -25.90 8.46 -3.10
C PRO A 807 -27.27 8.34 -3.80
N GLY A 808 -27.50 7.19 -4.42
CA GLY A 808 -28.78 6.88 -5.06
C GLY A 808 -29.87 6.52 -4.05
N PRO A 809 -31.15 6.51 -4.45
CA PRO A 809 -32.26 6.14 -3.56
C PRO A 809 -32.35 4.63 -3.28
N LYS A 810 -31.62 3.79 -4.02
CA LYS A 810 -31.56 2.34 -3.82
C LYS A 810 -30.23 1.98 -3.18
N PRO A 811 -30.19 1.02 -2.22
CA PRO A 811 -28.94 0.51 -1.65
C PRO A 811 -27.92 0.18 -2.73
N GLN A 812 -26.66 0.51 -2.47
CA GLN A 812 -25.55 0.23 -3.36
C GLN A 812 -24.59 -0.71 -2.63
N PRO A 813 -24.87 -2.02 -2.60
CA PRO A 813 -23.96 -2.98 -2.00
C PRO A 813 -22.65 -2.99 -2.80
N GLY A 814 -21.55 -2.79 -2.10
CA GLY A 814 -20.20 -2.96 -2.60
C GLY A 814 -19.44 -3.92 -1.69
N LYS A 815 -18.43 -4.58 -2.24
CA LYS A 815 -17.57 -5.51 -1.48
C LYS A 815 -16.13 -5.07 -1.64
N LEU A 816 -15.41 -4.99 -0.52
CA LEU A 816 -14.00 -4.58 -0.50
C LEU A 816 -13.12 -5.77 -0.91
N LEU A 817 -13.15 -6.09 -2.21
CA LEU A 817 -12.41 -7.17 -2.86
C LEU A 817 -12.56 -8.54 -2.15
N GLY A 818 -13.78 -9.08 -2.12
CA GLY A 818 -14.04 -10.41 -1.58
C GLY A 818 -14.28 -10.49 -0.06
N ASP A 819 -14.13 -9.38 0.66
CA ASP A 819 -14.29 -9.29 2.13
C ASP A 819 -15.66 -8.71 2.57
N VAL A 820 -15.69 -7.66 3.41
CA VAL A 820 -16.92 -7.09 3.98
C VAL A 820 -17.84 -6.51 2.89
N GLU A 821 -19.12 -6.91 2.93
CA GLU A 821 -20.19 -6.24 2.18
C GLU A 821 -20.61 -4.96 2.92
N VAL A 822 -20.60 -3.85 2.20
CA VAL A 822 -20.89 -2.51 2.73
C VAL A 822 -21.92 -1.85 1.82
N ASP A 823 -22.99 -1.30 2.39
CA ASP A 823 -23.88 -0.41 1.63
C ASP A 823 -23.20 0.95 1.47
N LEU A 824 -22.65 1.20 0.29
CA LEU A 824 -21.87 2.39 -0.03
C LEU A 824 -22.66 3.69 0.09
N ASN A 825 -24.00 3.63 0.11
CA ASN A 825 -24.84 4.80 0.31
C ASN A 825 -24.91 5.27 1.76
N GLN A 826 -24.49 4.44 2.72
CA GLN A 826 -24.37 4.85 4.13
C GLN A 826 -23.19 5.81 4.34
N TYR A 827 -22.29 5.92 3.37
CA TYR A 827 -21.11 6.76 3.41
C TYR A 827 -21.25 7.95 2.46
N ALA A 828 -20.92 9.15 2.98
CA ALA A 828 -20.83 10.34 2.16
C ALA A 828 -19.78 10.17 1.06
N ASP A 829 -18.62 9.61 1.41
CA ASP A 829 -17.56 9.20 0.49
C ASP A 829 -17.38 7.67 0.52
N PRO A 830 -17.69 6.94 -0.57
CA PRO A 830 -17.57 5.48 -0.59
C PRO A 830 -16.12 4.98 -0.46
N ARG A 831 -15.12 5.88 -0.53
CA ARG A 831 -13.71 5.54 -0.35
C ARG A 831 -13.29 5.49 1.12
N GLN A 832 -14.09 6.00 2.06
CA GLN A 832 -13.82 5.90 3.50
C GLN A 832 -13.68 4.45 3.97
N PRO A 833 -14.68 3.56 3.77
CA PRO A 833 -14.56 2.17 4.16
C PRO A 833 -13.43 1.45 3.39
N LEU A 834 -13.14 1.88 2.15
CA LEU A 834 -12.00 1.37 1.38
C LEU A 834 -10.65 1.73 2.04
N MET A 835 -10.47 2.97 2.49
CA MET A 835 -9.23 3.40 3.15
C MET A 835 -9.07 2.75 4.53
N GLU A 836 -10.15 2.62 5.30
CA GLU A 836 -10.14 1.88 6.56
C GLU A 836 -9.74 0.42 6.34
N TRP A 837 -10.31 -0.24 5.33
CA TRP A 837 -9.95 -1.61 4.96
C TRP A 837 -8.51 -1.78 4.48
N LEU A 838 -7.89 -0.75 3.87
CA LEU A 838 -6.47 -0.79 3.53
C LEU A 838 -5.56 -0.83 4.76
N LEU A 839 -6.01 -0.28 5.89
CA LEU A 839 -5.21 -0.11 7.12
C LEU A 839 -5.56 -1.13 8.22
N ASN A 840 -6.64 -1.89 8.06
CA ASN A 840 -7.12 -2.85 9.04
C ASN A 840 -6.58 -4.28 8.80
N GLU A 841 -6.32 -4.99 9.89
CA GLU A 841 -5.97 -6.41 9.88
C GLU A 841 -7.19 -7.29 9.53
N PRO A 842 -7.02 -8.41 8.79
CA PRO A 842 -5.77 -9.07 8.39
C PRO A 842 -5.22 -8.64 7.00
N ASN A 843 -5.69 -7.52 6.44
CA ASN A 843 -5.38 -7.13 5.06
C ASN A 843 -3.98 -6.52 4.93
N HIS A 844 -2.96 -7.37 4.79
CA HIS A 844 -1.59 -6.89 4.58
C HIS A 844 -1.25 -6.52 3.13
N TYR A 845 -2.17 -6.58 2.14
CA TYR A 845 -1.80 -6.28 0.73
C TYR A 845 -1.18 -4.89 0.58
N PHE A 846 -1.74 -3.90 1.29
CA PHE A 846 -1.28 -2.51 1.25
C PHE A 846 0.19 -2.34 1.65
N ALA A 847 0.54 -2.77 2.88
CA ALA A 847 1.90 -2.67 3.39
C ALA A 847 2.86 -3.63 2.66
N LYS A 848 2.41 -4.87 2.39
CA LYS A 848 3.22 -5.92 1.76
C LYS A 848 3.63 -5.56 0.34
N ALA A 849 2.71 -4.99 -0.45
CA ALA A 849 3.02 -4.53 -1.80
C ALA A 849 4.10 -3.45 -1.80
N PHE A 850 3.99 -2.47 -0.91
CA PHE A 850 4.98 -1.40 -0.81
C PHE A 850 6.34 -1.94 -0.34
N VAL A 851 6.38 -2.72 0.75
CA VAL A 851 7.60 -3.35 1.27
C VAL A 851 8.29 -4.21 0.20
N ASN A 852 7.54 -5.02 -0.54
CA ASN A 852 8.09 -5.87 -1.59
C ASN A 852 8.68 -5.05 -2.76
N ARG A 853 8.07 -3.93 -3.13
CA ARG A 853 8.60 -2.99 -4.14
C ARG A 853 9.87 -2.30 -3.69
N ILE A 854 9.90 -1.84 -2.43
CA ILE A 854 11.12 -1.25 -1.87
C ILE A 854 12.22 -2.31 -1.86
N TRP A 855 11.96 -3.52 -1.36
CA TRP A 855 12.92 -4.62 -1.41
C TRP A 855 13.44 -4.88 -2.84
N ALA A 856 12.54 -5.00 -3.82
CA ALA A 856 12.90 -5.23 -5.21
C ALA A 856 13.81 -4.13 -5.79
N SER A 857 13.64 -2.88 -5.35
CA SER A 857 14.52 -1.77 -5.80
C SER A 857 15.96 -1.89 -5.29
N TYR A 858 16.18 -2.53 -4.14
CA TYR A 858 17.51 -2.75 -3.55
C TYR A 858 18.15 -4.07 -3.98
N PHE A 859 17.36 -5.07 -4.38
CA PHE A 859 17.84 -6.41 -4.71
C PHE A 859 17.62 -6.83 -6.17
N ASN A 860 17.05 -5.98 -7.03
CA ASN A 860 16.62 -6.26 -8.41
C ASN A 860 15.42 -7.24 -8.51
N VAL A 861 15.25 -8.10 -7.52
CA VAL A 861 14.17 -9.08 -7.41
C VAL A 861 13.40 -8.86 -6.10
N GLY A 862 12.08 -8.92 -6.16
CA GLY A 862 11.24 -8.87 -4.96
C GLY A 862 11.27 -10.21 -4.22
N VAL A 863 10.86 -10.22 -2.95
CA VAL A 863 10.60 -11.48 -2.24
C VAL A 863 9.45 -12.22 -2.92
N ILE A 864 8.47 -11.48 -3.44
CA ILE A 864 7.56 -11.90 -4.51
C ILE A 864 8.04 -11.24 -5.81
N HIS A 865 8.19 -12.01 -6.88
CA HIS A 865 8.60 -11.49 -8.19
C HIS A 865 7.69 -12.04 -9.29
N PRO A 866 7.15 -11.20 -10.21
CA PRO A 866 7.26 -9.74 -10.27
C PRO A 866 6.76 -9.00 -9.02
N ALA A 867 7.25 -7.78 -8.78
CA ALA A 867 7.02 -7.07 -7.51
C ALA A 867 5.56 -6.63 -7.30
N ASP A 868 4.78 -6.54 -8.38
CA ASP A 868 3.36 -6.18 -8.46
C ASP A 868 2.46 -7.36 -8.87
N ASP A 869 2.86 -8.59 -8.51
CA ASP A 869 2.09 -9.80 -8.79
C ASP A 869 1.87 -10.61 -7.50
N LEU A 870 1.29 -9.95 -6.50
CA LEU A 870 0.88 -10.57 -5.23
C LEU A 870 -0.38 -11.41 -5.49
N ASN A 871 -0.20 -12.69 -5.74
CA ASN A 871 -1.29 -13.65 -5.85
C ASN A 871 -0.95 -14.96 -5.12
N LEU A 872 -1.97 -15.77 -4.82
CA LEU A 872 -1.82 -16.99 -4.03
C LEU A 872 -0.97 -18.08 -4.72
N ALA A 873 -0.86 -18.07 -6.06
CA ALA A 873 -0.01 -18.97 -6.82
C ALA A 873 1.43 -18.45 -7.02
N ASN A 874 1.72 -17.20 -6.64
CA ASN A 874 3.06 -16.60 -6.65
C ASN A 874 3.53 -16.29 -5.21
N PRO A 875 3.74 -17.32 -4.38
CA PRO A 875 4.13 -17.13 -2.99
C PRO A 875 5.55 -16.53 -2.85
N PRO A 876 5.84 -15.86 -1.72
CA PRO A 876 7.16 -15.28 -1.48
C PRO A 876 8.27 -16.34 -1.42
N SER A 877 9.45 -16.05 -1.99
CA SER A 877 10.64 -16.91 -1.89
C SER A 877 11.11 -17.11 -0.44
N ASN A 878 10.84 -16.11 0.41
CA ASN A 878 11.09 -16.11 1.84
C ASN A 878 9.92 -15.42 2.58
N LYS A 879 8.84 -16.17 2.84
CA LYS A 879 7.65 -15.66 3.53
C LYS A 879 7.94 -15.06 4.92
N PRO A 880 8.74 -15.70 5.80
CA PRO A 880 9.10 -15.12 7.09
C PRO A 880 9.75 -13.73 7.00
N LEU A 881 10.64 -13.53 6.02
CA LEU A 881 11.28 -12.23 5.77
C LEU A 881 10.26 -11.15 5.39
N LEU A 882 9.39 -11.44 4.41
CA LEU A 882 8.41 -10.47 3.93
C LEU A 882 7.39 -10.12 5.02
N ASP A 883 6.90 -11.10 5.77
CA ASP A 883 5.94 -10.87 6.85
C ASP A 883 6.57 -10.04 7.99
N TRP A 884 7.82 -10.33 8.37
CA TRP A 884 8.52 -9.54 9.40
C TRP A 884 8.76 -8.08 8.96
N LEU A 885 9.23 -7.86 7.73
CA LEU A 885 9.41 -6.50 7.20
C LEU A 885 8.08 -5.74 7.10
N THR A 886 7.00 -6.44 6.77
CA THR A 886 5.66 -5.84 6.71
C THR A 886 5.18 -5.41 8.10
N ALA A 887 5.35 -6.26 9.11
CA ALA A 887 5.02 -5.93 10.49
C ALA A 887 5.86 -4.77 11.03
N ASP A 888 7.19 -4.77 10.83
CA ASP A 888 8.07 -3.66 11.26
C ASP A 888 7.67 -2.34 10.59
N PHE A 889 7.27 -2.38 9.31
CA PHE A 889 6.83 -1.20 8.59
C PHE A 889 5.52 -0.62 9.17
N ILE A 890 4.54 -1.48 9.49
CA ILE A 890 3.26 -1.06 10.10
C ILE A 890 3.48 -0.51 11.51
N GLU A 891 4.22 -1.22 12.36
CA GLU A 891 4.49 -0.84 13.76
C GLU A 891 5.12 0.55 13.88
N HIS A 892 5.87 0.97 12.86
CA HIS A 892 6.58 2.23 12.84
C HIS A 892 5.91 3.29 11.98
N GLY A 893 4.59 3.20 11.81
CA GLY A 893 3.78 4.23 11.16
C GLY A 893 4.13 4.41 9.69
N TYR A 894 4.45 3.30 9.00
CA TYR A 894 4.73 3.27 7.57
C TYR A 894 5.89 4.19 7.15
N ASP A 895 6.90 4.32 8.00
CA ASP A 895 8.09 5.17 7.79
C ASP A 895 9.02 4.62 6.68
N MET A 896 9.09 5.36 5.57
CA MET A 896 9.92 5.00 4.41
C MET A 896 11.42 5.04 4.73
N LYS A 897 11.90 6.11 5.38
CA LYS A 897 13.33 6.25 5.73
C LYS A 897 13.78 5.11 6.65
N ARG A 898 12.93 4.69 7.59
CA ARG A 898 13.18 3.52 8.44
C ARG A 898 13.31 2.25 7.60
N LEU A 899 12.38 1.97 6.70
CA LEU A 899 12.42 0.78 5.85
C LEU A 899 13.73 0.72 5.02
N HIS A 900 14.12 1.84 4.41
CA HIS A 900 15.40 1.95 3.69
C HIS A 900 16.60 1.70 4.60
N ARG A 901 16.62 2.31 5.80
CA ARG A 901 17.66 2.12 6.80
C ARG A 901 17.77 0.66 7.24
N THR A 902 16.65 0.01 7.51
CA THR A 902 16.58 -1.40 7.95
C THR A 902 17.16 -2.33 6.88
N ILE A 903 16.80 -2.13 5.61
CA ILE A 903 17.34 -2.92 4.49
C ILE A 903 18.85 -2.66 4.31
N ALA A 904 19.27 -1.41 4.22
CA ALA A 904 20.66 -1.06 3.88
C ALA A 904 21.67 -1.42 4.99
N ASN A 905 21.24 -1.47 6.25
CA ASN A 905 22.08 -1.92 7.36
C ASN A 905 22.23 -3.44 7.47
N SER A 906 21.44 -4.23 6.73
CA SER A 906 21.58 -5.69 6.73
C SER A 906 22.91 -6.13 6.12
N ARG A 907 23.51 -7.20 6.67
CA ARG A 907 24.65 -7.87 6.02
C ARG A 907 24.27 -8.33 4.62
N THR A 908 23.03 -8.81 4.45
CA THR A 908 22.45 -9.31 3.19
C THR A 908 22.54 -8.27 2.06
N TYR A 909 22.17 -7.02 2.31
CA TYR A 909 22.31 -5.95 1.32
C TYR A 909 23.78 -5.64 0.99
N GLN A 910 24.66 -5.80 1.98
CA GLN A 910 26.08 -5.46 1.88
C GLN A 910 26.96 -6.60 1.33
N LEU A 911 26.37 -7.67 0.81
CA LEU A 911 27.11 -8.76 0.16
C LEU A 911 27.73 -8.29 -1.17
N SER A 912 28.89 -8.83 -1.54
CA SER A 912 29.49 -8.59 -2.85
C SER A 912 28.68 -9.28 -3.95
N TRP A 913 28.74 -8.75 -5.17
CA TRP A 913 28.19 -9.41 -6.35
C TRP A 913 29.02 -10.61 -6.80
N ARG A 914 30.30 -10.66 -6.40
CA ARG A 914 31.21 -11.76 -6.70
C ARG A 914 30.65 -13.02 -6.08
N HIS A 915 30.33 -13.99 -6.94
CA HIS A 915 29.78 -15.25 -6.50
C HIS A 915 30.89 -16.20 -6.04
N ASN A 916 30.53 -17.11 -5.14
CA ASN A 916 31.28 -18.33 -4.87
C ASN A 916 30.76 -19.47 -5.76
N ALA A 917 31.27 -20.69 -5.58
CA ALA A 917 30.89 -21.84 -6.39
C ALA A 917 29.43 -22.30 -6.20
N THR A 918 28.82 -21.99 -5.05
CA THR A 918 27.47 -22.45 -4.69
C THR A 918 26.36 -21.46 -5.04
N ASN A 919 26.68 -20.17 -5.19
CA ASN A 919 25.68 -19.12 -5.42
C ASN A 919 25.76 -18.42 -6.79
N GLN A 920 26.55 -18.95 -7.73
CA GLN A 920 26.70 -18.37 -9.07
C GLN A 920 25.35 -18.19 -9.79
N ASN A 921 24.45 -19.15 -9.64
CA ASN A 921 23.14 -19.15 -10.30
C ASN A 921 22.00 -18.73 -9.35
N ASP A 922 22.32 -18.29 -8.14
CA ASP A 922 21.29 -17.75 -7.24
C ASP A 922 21.02 -16.29 -7.60
N GLU A 923 19.79 -16.04 -8.06
CA GLU A 923 19.28 -14.71 -8.40
C GLU A 923 18.01 -14.38 -7.61
N ARG A 924 17.57 -15.24 -6.68
CA ARG A 924 16.27 -15.12 -5.99
C ARG A 924 16.35 -15.20 -4.46
N ASN A 925 17.38 -15.86 -3.91
CA ASN A 925 17.48 -16.15 -2.48
C ASN A 925 18.40 -15.20 -1.71
N PHE A 926 18.91 -14.16 -2.38
CA PHE A 926 19.68 -13.06 -1.78
C PHE A 926 21.02 -13.49 -1.17
N SER A 927 21.66 -14.54 -1.70
CA SER A 927 22.98 -14.99 -1.27
C SER A 927 24.15 -14.11 -1.75
N ARG A 928 23.88 -13.15 -2.64
CA ARG A 928 24.84 -12.18 -3.18
C ARG A 928 24.10 -10.97 -3.73
N ALA A 929 24.82 -9.90 -4.01
CA ALA A 929 24.24 -8.81 -4.80
C ALA A 929 24.09 -9.23 -6.26
N VAL A 930 22.91 -9.00 -6.83
CA VAL A 930 22.67 -9.23 -8.26
C VAL A 930 22.95 -7.93 -8.99
N ILE A 931 23.84 -7.99 -9.98
CA ILE A 931 24.16 -6.85 -10.84
C ILE A 931 22.91 -6.42 -11.58
N ARG A 932 22.59 -5.12 -11.50
CA ARG A 932 21.42 -4.55 -12.19
C ARG A 932 21.78 -3.30 -12.96
N ARG A 933 20.98 -2.95 -13.96
CA ARG A 933 21.19 -1.76 -14.77
C ARG A 933 20.82 -0.50 -13.99
N LEU A 934 21.52 0.59 -14.26
CA LEU A 934 21.13 1.90 -13.72
C LEU A 934 19.76 2.31 -14.29
N PRO A 935 18.84 2.83 -13.46
CA PRO A 935 17.62 3.46 -13.95
C PRO A 935 17.94 4.59 -14.93
N ALA A 936 17.06 4.83 -15.92
CA ALA A 936 17.28 5.80 -16.99
C ALA A 936 17.77 7.18 -16.51
N GLU A 937 17.13 7.70 -15.47
CA GLU A 937 17.47 8.99 -14.87
C GLU A 937 18.88 8.95 -14.26
N VAL A 938 19.19 7.90 -13.50
CA VAL A 938 20.51 7.74 -12.88
C VAL A 938 21.60 7.55 -13.94
N ALA A 939 21.32 6.81 -15.02
CA ALA A 939 22.27 6.59 -16.11
C ALA A 939 22.62 7.91 -16.84
N VAL A 940 21.62 8.73 -17.16
CA VAL A 940 21.85 10.02 -17.83
C VAL A 940 22.56 11.00 -16.91
N ASP A 941 22.15 11.08 -15.64
CA ASP A 941 22.84 11.92 -14.64
C ASP A 941 24.29 11.46 -14.40
N ALA A 942 24.55 10.14 -14.36
CA ALA A 942 25.89 9.60 -14.20
C ALA A 942 26.81 10.00 -15.36
N LEU A 943 26.31 10.01 -16.62
CA LEU A 943 27.08 10.51 -17.77
C LEU A 943 27.42 12.00 -17.64
N GLN A 944 26.46 12.81 -17.19
CA GLN A 944 26.66 14.24 -16.96
C GLN A 944 27.64 14.50 -15.81
N GLN A 945 27.55 13.73 -14.73
CA GLN A 945 28.40 13.82 -13.55
C GLN A 945 29.84 13.39 -13.89
N ALA A 946 30.02 12.26 -14.56
CA ALA A 946 31.34 11.74 -14.92
C ALA A 946 32.19 12.73 -15.75
N THR A 947 31.53 13.57 -16.56
CA THR A 947 32.19 14.54 -17.45
C THR A 947 32.24 15.97 -16.89
N ALA A 948 31.65 16.25 -15.72
CA ALA A 948 31.53 17.60 -15.17
C ALA A 948 32.83 18.07 -14.49
N ALA A 949 33.29 19.29 -14.74
CA ALA A 949 34.52 19.81 -14.13
C ALA A 949 34.44 19.85 -12.60
N ASP A 950 33.42 20.53 -12.11
CA ASP A 950 33.19 20.77 -10.68
C ASP A 950 32.06 19.88 -10.18
N LEU A 951 32.42 19.00 -9.25
CA LEU A 951 31.54 18.04 -8.57
C LEU A 951 31.30 18.43 -7.11
N SER A 952 31.51 19.70 -6.74
CA SER A 952 31.17 20.18 -5.41
C SER A 952 29.70 19.90 -5.08
N PRO A 953 29.40 19.49 -3.84
CA PRO A 953 28.02 19.30 -3.40
C PRO A 953 27.15 20.53 -3.68
N GLU A 954 27.69 21.74 -3.51
CA GLU A 954 27.00 23.01 -3.80
C GLU A 954 26.51 23.10 -5.26
N LYS A 955 27.34 22.70 -6.22
CA LYS A 955 26.99 22.75 -7.65
C LYS A 955 26.03 21.64 -8.06
N LEU A 956 26.19 20.44 -7.49
CA LEU A 956 25.26 19.32 -7.70
C LEU A 956 23.87 19.65 -7.13
N LEU A 957 23.81 20.27 -5.95
CA LEU A 957 22.58 20.73 -5.30
C LEU A 957 21.93 21.91 -6.06
N ALA A 958 22.72 22.91 -6.46
CA ALA A 958 22.22 24.06 -7.24
C ALA A 958 21.65 23.65 -8.61
N GLY A 959 22.08 22.48 -9.13
CA GLY A 959 21.59 21.89 -10.37
C GLY A 959 20.43 20.91 -10.22
N MET A 960 19.91 20.65 -9.02
CA MET A 960 18.97 19.55 -8.75
C MET A 960 17.71 19.56 -9.62
N ALA A 961 17.10 20.73 -9.83
CA ALA A 961 15.92 20.85 -10.71
C ALA A 961 16.22 20.59 -12.21
N LYS A 962 17.51 20.58 -12.60
CA LYS A 962 17.96 20.28 -13.97
C LYS A 962 18.46 18.83 -14.12
N ARG A 963 18.66 18.13 -13.00
CA ARG A 963 19.02 16.71 -13.00
C ARG A 963 17.84 15.88 -13.48
N THR A 964 18.11 14.81 -14.20
CA THR A 964 17.06 13.95 -14.77
C THR A 964 16.27 13.20 -13.70
N ILE A 965 16.88 12.91 -12.53
CA ILE A 965 16.16 12.38 -11.36
C ILE A 965 15.15 13.39 -10.78
N GLY A 966 15.29 14.68 -11.09
CA GLY A 966 14.46 15.78 -10.59
C GLY A 966 13.54 16.41 -11.64
N LEU A 967 13.58 15.96 -12.89
CA LEU A 967 12.79 16.58 -13.97
C LEU A 967 11.29 16.49 -13.70
N ASP A 968 10.62 17.63 -13.92
CA ASP A 968 9.16 17.70 -13.85
C ASP A 968 8.50 16.76 -14.88
N PRO A 969 7.31 16.22 -14.55
CA PRO A 969 6.49 15.44 -15.48
C PRO A 969 5.81 16.32 -16.56
N ARG A 970 6.59 17.09 -17.33
CA ARG A 970 6.06 17.97 -18.39
C ARG A 970 5.80 17.18 -19.67
N SER A 971 4.53 16.87 -19.91
CA SER A 971 3.93 16.43 -21.20
C SER A 971 4.72 15.37 -21.98
N TYR A 972 4.53 14.10 -21.64
CA TYR A 972 5.11 12.96 -22.34
C TYR A 972 4.19 12.45 -23.44
N GLN A 973 4.26 13.07 -24.62
CA GLN A 973 4.07 12.31 -25.84
C GLN A 973 5.44 11.70 -26.18
N ALA A 974 5.51 10.47 -26.71
CA ALA A 974 6.77 9.79 -27.04
C ALA A 974 7.72 10.61 -27.95
N ARG A 975 7.24 11.68 -28.59
CA ARG A 975 8.01 12.59 -29.45
C ARG A 975 8.71 13.75 -28.72
N THR A 976 8.45 13.96 -27.42
CA THR A 976 8.97 15.09 -26.63
C THR A 976 9.80 14.65 -25.43
N LEU A 977 9.97 13.34 -25.19
CA LEU A 977 10.90 12.81 -24.20
C LEU A 977 12.34 12.99 -24.72
N ASP A 978 13.26 13.34 -23.83
CA ASP A 978 14.69 13.31 -24.17
C ASP A 978 15.05 11.92 -24.71
N TYR A 979 15.68 11.88 -25.88
CA TYR A 979 16.00 10.65 -26.60
C TYR A 979 16.78 9.68 -25.70
N SER A 980 17.66 10.22 -24.85
CA SER A 980 18.44 9.45 -23.88
C SER A 980 17.55 8.72 -22.86
N LEU A 981 16.60 9.40 -22.23
CA LEU A 981 15.68 8.81 -21.24
C LEU A 981 14.79 7.72 -21.84
N GLN A 982 14.39 7.89 -23.11
CA GLN A 982 13.62 6.86 -23.82
C GLN A 982 14.46 5.60 -24.05
N ILE A 983 15.70 5.74 -24.52
CA ILE A 983 16.61 4.63 -24.79
C ILE A 983 16.91 3.83 -23.51
N PHE A 984 17.14 4.53 -22.40
CA PHE A 984 17.45 3.89 -21.12
C PHE A 984 16.21 3.38 -20.36
N GLY A 985 15.02 3.42 -20.96
CA GLY A 985 13.85 2.72 -20.42
C GLY A 985 13.08 3.48 -19.34
N LYS A 986 13.09 4.82 -19.37
CA LYS A 986 12.25 5.63 -18.46
C LYS A 986 10.77 5.26 -18.65
N PRO A 987 10.01 4.95 -17.58
CA PRO A 987 8.59 4.67 -17.69
C PRO A 987 7.83 5.89 -18.20
N LEU A 988 6.88 5.67 -19.11
CA LEU A 988 6.00 6.74 -19.59
C LEU A 988 4.88 7.06 -18.61
N ARG A 989 4.63 6.20 -17.60
CA ARG A 989 3.54 6.30 -16.63
C ARG A 989 2.18 6.20 -17.31
N THR A 990 2.08 5.21 -18.19
CA THR A 990 0.88 4.90 -18.99
C THR A 990 0.03 3.82 -18.35
N THR A 991 0.68 2.95 -17.57
CA THR A 991 0.05 1.98 -16.69
C THR A 991 0.61 2.16 -15.29
N ASN A 992 -0.05 1.59 -14.28
CA ASN A 992 0.47 1.56 -12.91
C ASN A 992 1.28 0.27 -12.64
N CYS A 993 1.79 -0.38 -13.70
CA CYS A 993 2.59 -1.61 -13.62
C CYS A 993 4.06 -1.28 -13.32
N ASP A 994 4.68 -2.02 -12.40
CA ASP A 994 6.11 -1.90 -12.13
C ASP A 994 6.95 -2.30 -13.36
N CYS A 995 6.37 -3.13 -14.24
CA CYS A 995 6.96 -3.58 -15.50
C CYS A 995 7.12 -2.48 -16.57
N GLU A 996 6.50 -1.30 -16.42
CA GLU A 996 6.64 -0.22 -17.41
C GLU A 996 8.07 0.34 -17.44
N ARG A 997 8.78 0.29 -16.31
CA ARG A 997 10.19 0.64 -16.25
C ARG A 997 11.02 -0.50 -16.82
N GLN A 998 11.77 -0.22 -17.88
CA GLN A 998 12.55 -1.23 -18.59
C GLN A 998 14.00 -1.21 -18.11
N GLY A 999 14.46 -2.32 -17.55
CA GLY A 999 15.84 -2.53 -17.12
C GLY A 999 16.67 -3.38 -18.09
N ASP A 1000 16.04 -3.96 -19.12
CA ASP A 1000 16.71 -4.89 -20.01
C ASP A 1000 17.75 -4.21 -20.92
N PRO A 1001 18.88 -4.87 -21.19
CA PRO A 1001 19.89 -4.34 -22.09
C PRO A 1001 19.36 -4.28 -23.52
N THR A 1002 19.53 -3.14 -24.19
CA THR A 1002 19.17 -2.98 -25.60
C THR A 1002 20.35 -2.56 -26.46
N LEU A 1003 20.28 -2.88 -27.76
CA LEU A 1003 21.28 -2.43 -28.74
C LEU A 1003 21.34 -0.90 -28.81
N LEU A 1004 20.19 -0.21 -28.71
CA LEU A 1004 20.12 1.24 -28.76
C LEU A 1004 20.88 1.91 -27.61
N GLN A 1005 20.81 1.35 -26.40
CA GLN A 1005 21.60 1.85 -25.25
C GLN A 1005 23.10 1.74 -25.52
N SER A 1006 23.53 0.62 -26.10
CA SER A 1006 24.94 0.39 -26.44
C SER A 1006 25.43 1.31 -27.58
N LEU A 1007 24.56 1.62 -28.55
CA LEU A 1007 24.89 2.58 -29.61
C LEU A 1007 25.00 4.00 -29.03
N TYR A 1008 24.08 4.38 -28.14
CA TYR A 1008 24.07 5.71 -27.54
C TYR A 1008 25.42 6.06 -26.88
N VAL A 1009 25.96 5.17 -26.05
CA VAL A 1009 27.23 5.41 -25.35
C VAL A 1009 28.49 5.37 -26.24
N ARG A 1010 28.36 4.93 -27.49
CA ARG A 1010 29.48 4.78 -28.43
C ARG A 1010 29.59 5.91 -29.44
N ASN A 1011 28.47 6.48 -29.90
CA ASN A 1011 28.51 7.40 -31.03
C ASN A 1011 27.42 8.49 -31.03
N ASP A 1012 26.60 8.60 -29.98
CA ASP A 1012 25.55 9.62 -29.97
C ASP A 1012 26.12 11.04 -29.86
N SER A 1013 25.54 11.95 -30.64
CA SER A 1013 26.00 13.34 -30.70
C SER A 1013 25.86 14.09 -29.38
N ASP A 1014 24.87 13.75 -28.55
CA ASP A 1014 24.65 14.40 -27.26
C ASP A 1014 25.70 13.95 -26.23
N LEU A 1015 26.10 12.69 -26.26
CA LEU A 1015 27.24 12.22 -25.48
C LEU A 1015 28.53 12.92 -25.91
N VAL A 1016 28.81 13.00 -27.21
CA VAL A 1016 30.02 13.66 -27.72
C VAL A 1016 30.09 15.13 -27.27
N LYS A 1017 28.96 15.84 -27.25
CA LYS A 1017 28.91 17.22 -26.71
C LYS A 1017 29.28 17.30 -25.23
N LEU A 1018 28.98 16.29 -24.41
CA LEU A 1018 29.40 16.26 -23.00
C LEU A 1018 30.91 16.15 -22.82
N PHE A 1019 31.61 15.51 -23.77
CA PHE A 1019 33.07 15.47 -23.79
C PHE A 1019 33.69 16.78 -24.27
N ASP A 1020 33.05 17.45 -25.22
CA ASP A 1020 33.58 18.65 -25.89
C ASP A 1020 33.23 19.98 -25.20
N ARG A 1021 32.45 19.93 -24.11
CA ARG A 1021 31.99 21.15 -23.44
C ARG A 1021 33.17 21.94 -22.83
N PRO A 1022 33.19 23.27 -22.99
CA PRO A 1022 34.31 24.10 -22.55
C PRO A 1022 34.43 24.22 -21.01
N ASP A 1023 33.36 23.87 -20.29
CA ASP A 1023 33.26 23.85 -18.83
C ASP A 1023 33.30 22.41 -18.24
N GLY A 1024 33.74 21.43 -19.04
CA GLY A 1024 33.84 20.02 -18.66
C GLY A 1024 35.17 19.65 -18.02
N TRP A 1025 35.21 18.50 -17.34
CA TRP A 1025 36.41 18.03 -16.64
C TRP A 1025 37.59 17.82 -17.58
N LEU A 1026 37.37 17.27 -18.77
CA LEU A 1026 38.44 17.12 -19.76
C LEU A 1026 39.02 18.47 -20.21
N ALA A 1027 38.21 19.51 -20.35
CA ALA A 1027 38.69 20.85 -20.69
C ALA A 1027 39.51 21.47 -19.55
N GLU A 1028 39.17 21.16 -18.29
CA GLU A 1028 39.96 21.53 -17.11
C GLU A 1028 41.31 20.80 -17.08
N GLN A 1029 41.30 19.47 -17.24
CA GLN A 1029 42.52 18.65 -17.27
C GLN A 1029 43.44 19.02 -18.44
N SER A 1030 42.86 19.36 -19.59
CA SER A 1030 43.63 19.82 -20.77
C SER A 1030 44.44 21.10 -20.51
N ARG A 1031 44.08 21.91 -19.51
CA ARG A 1031 44.87 23.10 -19.11
C ARG A 1031 46.10 22.72 -18.28
N GLN A 1032 46.09 21.54 -17.67
CA GLN A 1032 47.22 20.98 -16.93
C GLN A 1032 48.19 20.21 -17.84
N PHE A 1033 47.74 19.82 -19.04
CA PHE A 1033 48.56 19.21 -20.07
C PHE A 1033 49.13 20.26 -21.06
N PRO A 1034 50.35 20.06 -21.60
CA PRO A 1034 50.90 20.92 -22.64
C PRO A 1034 50.08 20.82 -23.94
N ALA A 1035 49.88 21.96 -24.62
CA ALA A 1035 49.04 22.04 -25.81
C ALA A 1035 49.58 21.21 -26.99
N ALA A 1036 48.70 20.45 -27.65
CA ALA A 1036 49.03 19.68 -28.84
C ALA A 1036 49.60 20.59 -29.94
N GLY A 1037 50.87 20.37 -30.31
CA GLY A 1037 51.52 21.10 -31.39
C GLY A 1037 52.22 22.40 -31.00
N ALA A 1038 52.61 22.59 -29.73
CA ALA A 1038 53.62 23.59 -29.35
C ALA A 1038 54.96 23.27 -30.04
N LYS A 1039 55.09 23.63 -31.32
CA LYS A 1039 56.38 23.70 -31.98
C LYS A 1039 57.22 24.67 -31.18
N ALA A 1040 58.32 24.17 -30.61
CA ALA A 1040 59.37 25.00 -30.04
C ALA A 1040 59.59 26.20 -30.97
N ALA A 1041 59.37 27.40 -30.45
CA ALA A 1041 59.83 28.60 -31.12
C ALA A 1041 61.33 28.40 -31.36
N LYS A 1042 61.76 28.39 -32.62
CA LYS A 1042 63.18 28.39 -32.96
C LYS A 1042 63.79 29.68 -32.41
N SER A 1043 64.34 29.62 -31.21
CA SER A 1043 65.36 30.57 -30.77
C SER A 1043 66.71 29.98 -31.15
N ASP A 1044 67.39 30.65 -32.07
CA ASP A 1044 68.76 30.32 -32.45
C ASP A 1044 69.68 30.40 -31.22
N GLY A 1045 70.39 29.29 -30.95
CA GLY A 1045 71.62 29.28 -30.17
C GLY A 1045 71.49 28.84 -28.70
N ASP A 1046 71.49 27.52 -28.45
CA ASP A 1046 72.42 26.81 -27.55
C ASP A 1046 72.10 25.30 -27.57
N GLN A 1047 73.05 24.45 -27.98
CA GLN A 1047 72.88 23.01 -28.23
C GLN A 1047 73.14 22.12 -26.99
N SER A 1048 72.94 22.63 -25.78
CA SER A 1048 73.20 21.86 -24.54
C SER A 1048 71.99 21.65 -23.61
N LYS A 1049 70.77 21.92 -24.09
CA LYS A 1049 69.50 21.63 -23.37
C LYS A 1049 68.38 21.11 -24.29
N GLN A 1050 68.70 20.18 -25.18
CA GLN A 1050 67.70 19.45 -25.96
C GLN A 1050 67.49 18.09 -25.30
N ASP A 1051 66.59 18.00 -24.32
CA ASP A 1051 65.89 16.77 -23.92
C ASP A 1051 64.72 17.02 -22.93
N ASP A 1052 64.59 18.23 -22.34
CA ASP A 1052 63.47 18.58 -21.46
C ASP A 1052 62.23 19.10 -22.22
N ALA A 1053 61.81 18.40 -23.28
CA ALA A 1053 60.54 18.70 -23.95
C ALA A 1053 59.36 18.24 -23.06
N GLN A 1054 58.85 19.13 -22.19
CA GLN A 1054 57.60 19.03 -21.40
C GLN A 1054 56.95 17.63 -21.35
N VAL A 1055 57.61 16.67 -20.69
CA VAL A 1055 57.01 15.37 -20.37
C VAL A 1055 56.15 15.57 -19.14
N VAL A 1056 54.84 15.36 -19.27
CA VAL A 1056 53.92 15.34 -18.11
C VAL A 1056 54.38 14.23 -17.17
N SER A 1057 54.57 14.54 -15.89
CA SER A 1057 55.04 13.57 -14.89
C SER A 1057 54.03 12.43 -14.71
N ASP A 1058 54.53 11.24 -14.38
CA ASP A 1058 53.68 10.07 -14.13
C ASP A 1058 52.66 10.31 -13.02
N GLU A 1059 53.04 11.05 -11.98
CA GLU A 1059 52.13 11.45 -10.90
C GLU A 1059 50.89 12.22 -11.40
N VAL A 1060 51.06 13.10 -12.42
CA VAL A 1060 49.95 13.89 -12.97
C VAL A 1060 49.08 13.04 -13.88
N LEU A 1061 49.68 12.13 -14.66
CA LEU A 1061 48.93 11.19 -15.49
C LEU A 1061 48.14 10.21 -14.62
N GLU A 1062 48.76 9.67 -13.57
CA GLU A 1062 48.14 8.72 -12.65
C GLU A 1062 47.01 9.36 -11.84
N ASP A 1063 47.16 10.60 -11.37
CA ASP A 1063 46.07 11.33 -10.72
C ASP A 1063 44.88 11.54 -11.67
N ALA A 1064 45.14 11.95 -12.91
CA ALA A 1064 44.08 12.12 -13.92
C ALA A 1064 43.37 10.78 -14.25
N ILE A 1065 44.12 9.68 -14.35
CA ILE A 1065 43.55 8.34 -14.54
C ILE A 1065 42.72 7.92 -13.33
N ALA A 1066 43.24 8.10 -12.11
CA ALA A 1066 42.52 7.77 -10.87
C ALA A 1066 41.20 8.57 -10.78
N GLN A 1067 41.23 9.86 -11.10
CA GLN A 1067 40.03 10.69 -11.17
C GLN A 1067 39.02 10.18 -12.22
N ALA A 1068 39.47 9.72 -13.39
CA ALA A 1068 38.58 9.14 -14.40
C ALA A 1068 37.85 7.90 -13.85
N TYR A 1069 38.57 7.02 -13.15
CA TYR A 1069 38.01 5.83 -12.52
C TYR A 1069 37.02 6.17 -11.39
N LEU A 1070 37.38 7.07 -10.48
CA LEU A 1070 36.51 7.50 -9.37
C LEU A 1070 35.22 8.16 -9.87
N ARG A 1071 35.29 8.96 -10.95
CA ARG A 1071 34.13 9.67 -11.53
C ARG A 1071 33.17 8.76 -12.30
N THR A 1072 33.62 7.59 -12.73
CA THR A 1072 32.84 6.68 -13.57
C THR A 1072 32.41 5.42 -12.81
N VAL A 1073 33.38 4.61 -12.39
CA VAL A 1073 33.17 3.30 -11.76
C VAL A 1073 33.32 3.34 -10.23
N SER A 1074 33.61 4.51 -9.67
CA SER A 1074 33.60 4.78 -8.21
C SER A 1074 34.61 3.97 -7.38
N ARG A 1075 35.72 3.55 -8.00
CA ARG A 1075 36.84 2.86 -7.35
C ARG A 1075 38.17 3.34 -7.90
N GLN A 1076 39.27 2.93 -7.27
CA GLN A 1076 40.61 3.12 -7.84
C GLN A 1076 40.87 2.16 -9.00
N PRO A 1077 41.70 2.53 -10.00
CA PRO A 1077 42.20 1.57 -10.97
C PRO A 1077 43.08 0.54 -10.27
N THR A 1078 43.02 -0.69 -10.75
CA THR A 1078 44.01 -1.71 -10.38
C THR A 1078 45.39 -1.32 -10.88
N SER A 1079 46.45 -1.92 -10.32
CA SER A 1079 47.83 -1.62 -10.75
C SER A 1079 48.07 -1.92 -12.25
N GLN A 1080 47.37 -2.92 -12.80
CA GLN A 1080 47.43 -3.24 -14.22
C GLN A 1080 46.70 -2.17 -15.05
N GLU A 1081 45.44 -1.85 -14.69
CA GLU A 1081 44.66 -0.80 -15.36
C GLU A 1081 45.40 0.55 -15.37
N LEU A 1082 46.00 0.95 -14.24
CA LEU A 1082 46.77 2.19 -14.12
C LEU A 1082 47.98 2.19 -15.07
N THR A 1083 48.70 1.06 -15.13
CA THR A 1083 49.86 0.89 -16.02
C THR A 1083 49.44 0.98 -17.49
N ASP A 1084 48.40 0.23 -17.87
CA ASP A 1084 47.89 0.19 -19.25
C ASP A 1084 47.38 1.57 -19.70
N CYS A 1085 46.61 2.26 -18.86
CA CYS A 1085 46.13 3.61 -19.16
C CYS A 1085 47.28 4.61 -19.28
N ARG A 1086 48.28 4.56 -18.40
CA ARG A 1086 49.44 5.47 -18.44
C ARG A 1086 50.26 5.26 -19.72
N GLU A 1087 50.49 4.00 -20.10
CA GLU A 1087 51.17 3.67 -21.37
C GLU A 1087 50.37 4.14 -22.58
N PHE A 1088 49.04 3.95 -22.55
CA PHE A 1088 48.15 4.44 -23.60
C PHE A 1088 48.20 5.96 -23.75
N LEU A 1089 48.09 6.73 -22.66
CA LEU A 1089 48.16 8.20 -22.67
C LEU A 1089 49.48 8.72 -23.27
N ARG A 1090 50.59 8.02 -23.02
CA ARG A 1090 51.90 8.35 -23.60
C ARG A 1090 51.98 8.05 -25.10
N ALA A 1091 51.26 7.03 -25.56
CA ALA A 1091 51.23 6.63 -26.97
C ALA A 1091 50.23 7.46 -27.81
N SER A 1092 49.28 8.15 -27.18
CA SER A 1092 48.29 9.02 -27.83
C SER A 1092 48.92 10.29 -28.43
N THR A 1093 48.22 10.93 -29.38
CA THR A 1093 48.62 12.20 -30.01
C THR A 1093 48.89 13.31 -28.98
N SER A 1094 48.15 13.32 -27.87
CA SER A 1094 48.39 14.14 -26.69
C SER A 1094 47.83 13.45 -25.44
N PRO A 1095 48.35 13.75 -24.22
CA PRO A 1095 47.78 13.22 -22.99
C PRO A 1095 46.30 13.56 -22.80
N ALA A 1096 45.86 14.73 -23.28
CA ALA A 1096 44.46 15.14 -23.23
C ALA A 1096 43.55 14.26 -24.10
N GLU A 1097 44.00 13.89 -25.31
CA GLU A 1097 43.29 12.98 -26.21
C GLU A 1097 43.28 11.56 -25.65
N GLY A 1098 44.41 11.09 -25.10
CA GLY A 1098 44.47 9.79 -24.43
C GLY A 1098 43.53 9.71 -23.22
N LEU A 1099 43.47 10.76 -22.39
CA LEU A 1099 42.56 10.82 -21.24
C LEU A 1099 41.09 10.84 -21.67
N ARG A 1100 40.77 11.53 -22.77
CA ARG A 1100 39.42 11.51 -23.38
C ARG A 1100 39.02 10.08 -23.74
N ASP A 1101 39.90 9.34 -24.41
CA ASP A 1101 39.65 7.97 -24.84
C ASP A 1101 39.52 7.00 -23.66
N VAL A 1102 40.35 7.16 -22.62
CA VAL A 1102 40.22 6.38 -21.37
C VAL A 1102 38.86 6.63 -20.71
N LEU A 1103 38.45 7.90 -20.56
CA LEU A 1103 37.14 8.23 -20.00
C LEU A 1103 36.02 7.62 -20.85
N TRP A 1104 36.12 7.70 -22.18
CA TRP A 1104 35.13 7.12 -23.10
C TRP A 1104 35.06 5.59 -23.00
N ALA A 1105 36.21 4.92 -22.87
CA ALA A 1105 36.28 3.48 -22.64
C ALA A 1105 35.58 3.08 -21.33
N LEU A 1106 35.82 3.83 -20.25
CA LEU A 1106 35.18 3.59 -18.94
C LEU A 1106 33.66 3.73 -19.01
N LEU A 1107 33.13 4.76 -19.67
CA LEU A 1107 31.68 4.95 -19.87
C LEU A 1107 31.02 3.83 -20.68
N ASN A 1108 31.80 3.06 -21.45
CA ASN A 1108 31.32 1.93 -22.25
C ASN A 1108 31.46 0.57 -21.55
N THR A 1109 31.99 0.54 -20.33
CA THR A 1109 32.07 -0.69 -19.54
C THR A 1109 30.70 -1.12 -19.01
N GLN A 1110 30.54 -2.42 -18.75
CA GLN A 1110 29.39 -2.92 -18.00
C GLN A 1110 29.35 -2.35 -16.59
N GLU A 1111 30.52 -2.17 -15.95
CA GLU A 1111 30.67 -1.64 -14.60
C GLU A 1111 30.07 -0.23 -14.45
N PHE A 1112 30.27 0.64 -15.45
CA PHE A 1112 29.71 2.00 -15.42
C PHE A 1112 28.18 2.02 -15.43
N ILE A 1113 27.56 1.25 -16.31
CA ILE A 1113 26.10 1.28 -16.56
C ILE A 1113 25.32 0.32 -15.66
N THR A 1114 25.99 -0.30 -14.69
CA THR A 1114 25.38 -1.19 -13.71
C THR A 1114 25.63 -0.72 -12.27
N ASN A 1115 24.69 -1.12 -11.41
CA ASN A 1115 24.86 -1.12 -9.97
C ASN A 1115 25.25 -2.55 -9.55
N HIS A 1116 26.39 -2.69 -8.88
CA HIS A 1116 27.03 -3.97 -8.55
C HIS A 1116 27.30 -4.12 -7.07
#